data_AF-A0A952WCM1-F1
#
_entry.id   AF-A0A952WCM1-F1
#
_cell.length_a   1.000
_cell.length_b   1.000
_cell.length_c   1.000
_cell.angle_alpha   90.00
_cell.angle_beta   90.00
_cell.angle_gamma   90.00
#
_symmetry.space_group_name_H-M   'P 1'
#
loop_
_entity.id
_entity.type
_entity.pdbx_description
1 polymer ?
#
loop_
_entity_poly.entity_id
_entity_poly.type
_entity_poly.pdbx_seq_one_letter_code
_entity_poly.pdbx_strand_id
1 'polypeptide(L)'
;MMFLPGLLLSIFVAAAAQPEDTGPKRVRYEDLPPAAQLGVRVEAVQRAWPTSSSVVIVPSTADYIAAVASWTPTLRFPVLLDDGTPQAREDIARFVRGFRPASVYRWRDDGRAAPAGSEAVSGAVRSVWARAIPGEAEGPRIESDAALWGRWRALGVPPSGVVVASMQDPAWTAGLALAAGRAQPLVWVSRPPGNIGATFTRKAIADFSAEVERLCESGGLRWAALGDDVDAVTLCMSVPSRVEMEPGVILATTDVLGRVREGESPGVRRWAWAGQIMGSEARSAYTAMCALFLNPSKAWLFDGYPTSEPWSKFSMRSGVEYLQRVGIEATVEEHPRGSEASWRRRAASPIDAGLILINTKGMANEFHLEPGRCLPGDVPFLQVPAMLHLVHSWSALGPSDRDTLGGRWLERGVYCYLGSVDEPFLHAFVPSSIVVGRLVSKYPFGAAVRIDDAPAWKLACFGDPLAMLGSPAPRRDDPPPLQGARSLADDLAAALREGDMATAIRALVLLGRDRDAADLAKGLLTEDPDKLTLGAMEDAVLSVYRAGEIGLMVRVFDQLPPGVASRPDLRDALWHATFPGLEKSRDVRLLRLLRRSIRPESRLRDAIEIADPYAAAISTDAAVEMLAAERALLGDPSSQKEVDAAMARVKRQRR
;
A
#
# COMPACT_ATOMS: atom_id res chain seq x y z
N MET A 1 44.52 -0.55 -9.16
CA MET A 1 44.36 -1.76 -8.33
C MET A 1 44.27 -1.32 -6.88
N MET A 2 43.06 -1.20 -6.33
CA MET A 2 42.84 -0.86 -4.92
C MET A 2 41.69 -1.74 -4.46
N PHE A 3 41.95 -2.56 -3.43
CA PHE A 3 41.07 -3.58 -2.89
C PHE A 3 39.78 -2.95 -2.30
N LEU A 4 38.61 -3.48 -2.66
CA LEU A 4 37.38 -3.31 -1.86
C LEU A 4 37.50 -4.11 -0.55
N PRO A 5 37.07 -3.57 0.60
CA PRO A 5 36.94 -4.37 1.81
C PRO A 5 35.70 -5.27 1.70
N GLY A 6 35.89 -6.57 1.97
CA GLY A 6 34.82 -7.56 1.98
C GLY A 6 33.69 -7.18 2.91
N LEU A 7 32.47 -7.16 2.38
CA LEU A 7 31.24 -6.90 3.11
C LEU A 7 30.97 -8.07 4.07
N LEU A 8 31.24 -7.87 5.37
CA LEU A 8 30.94 -8.83 6.44
C LEU A 8 29.49 -8.63 6.90
N LEU A 9 28.64 -9.63 6.66
CA LEU A 9 27.25 -9.65 7.13
C LEU A 9 27.12 -10.74 8.20
N SER A 10 26.73 -10.37 9.42
CA SER A 10 26.38 -11.32 10.48
C SER A 10 24.86 -11.51 10.48
N ILE A 11 24.38 -12.72 10.17
CA ILE A 11 22.97 -13.11 10.26
C ILE A 11 22.83 -14.09 11.43
N PHE A 12 21.93 -13.78 12.37
CA PHE A 12 21.58 -14.68 13.49
C PHE A 12 20.42 -15.60 13.07
N VAL A 13 20.65 -16.91 13.06
CA VAL A 13 19.60 -17.94 12.96
C VAL A 13 19.40 -18.53 14.35
N ALA A 14 18.19 -18.45 14.90
CA ALA A 14 17.85 -19.10 16.16
C ALA A 14 17.21 -20.47 15.88
N ALA A 15 17.82 -21.54 16.38
CA ALA A 15 17.22 -22.87 16.50
C ALA A 15 17.38 -23.35 17.94
N ALA A 16 16.35 -23.99 18.48
CA ALA A 16 16.35 -24.55 19.83
C ALA A 16 17.04 -25.93 19.88
N ALA A 17 17.74 -26.16 21.00
CA ALA A 17 18.43 -27.35 21.51
C ALA A 17 19.97 -27.30 21.37
N GLN A 18 20.66 -27.04 22.48
CA GLN A 18 22.13 -27.04 22.58
C GLN A 18 22.71 -28.45 22.35
N PRO A 19 23.77 -28.54 21.53
CA PRO A 19 25.07 -28.91 22.10
C PRO A 19 26.24 -28.08 21.54
N GLU A 20 27.28 -27.96 22.38
CA GLU A 20 28.64 -27.43 22.15
C GLU A 20 28.79 -26.09 21.41
N ASP A 21 29.29 -25.12 22.18
CA ASP A 21 29.70 -23.77 21.78
C ASP A 21 30.83 -23.79 20.74
N THR A 22 30.46 -24.02 19.49
CA THR A 22 31.23 -23.58 18.34
C THR A 22 30.75 -22.16 18.05
N GLY A 23 31.64 -21.17 18.22
CA GLY A 23 31.35 -19.76 17.94
C GLY A 23 30.66 -19.56 16.58
N PRO A 24 30.01 -18.40 16.34
CA PRO A 24 29.03 -18.23 15.28
C PRO A 24 29.51 -18.81 13.95
N LYS A 25 28.88 -19.91 13.51
CA LYS A 25 29.16 -20.56 12.22
C LYS A 25 28.97 -19.52 11.13
N ARG A 26 30.07 -19.20 10.44
CA ARG A 26 30.03 -18.33 9.25
C ARG A 26 29.25 -19.08 8.16
N VAL A 27 28.07 -18.58 7.82
CA VAL A 27 27.28 -19.07 6.69
C VAL A 27 27.75 -18.33 5.44
N ARG A 28 28.10 -19.06 4.38
CA ARG A 28 28.49 -18.45 3.10
C ARG A 28 27.24 -17.98 2.36
N TYR A 29 27.37 -16.95 1.53
CA TYR A 29 26.23 -16.42 0.76
C TYR A 29 25.58 -17.49 -0.12
N GLU A 30 26.40 -18.35 -0.73
CA GLU A 30 25.98 -19.42 -1.63
C GLU A 30 25.22 -20.54 -0.90
N ASP A 31 25.40 -20.65 0.43
CA ASP A 31 24.69 -21.63 1.27
C ASP A 31 23.32 -21.10 1.73
N LEU A 32 23.00 -19.83 1.48
CA LEU A 32 21.70 -19.25 1.82
C LEU A 32 20.61 -19.74 0.85
N PRO A 33 19.35 -19.89 1.30
CA PRO A 33 18.23 -20.15 0.39
C PRO A 33 18.10 -19.02 -0.67
N PRO A 34 17.62 -19.31 -1.90
CA PRO A 34 17.53 -18.29 -2.95
C PRO A 34 16.76 -17.03 -2.55
N ALA A 35 15.68 -17.17 -1.78
CA ALA A 35 14.91 -16.04 -1.27
C ALA A 35 15.72 -15.12 -0.33
N ALA A 36 16.61 -15.68 0.48
CA ALA A 36 17.52 -14.92 1.32
C ALA A 36 18.65 -14.28 0.51
N GLN A 37 19.19 -15.01 -0.49
CA GLN A 37 20.18 -14.47 -1.44
C GLN A 37 19.63 -13.24 -2.17
N LEU A 38 18.39 -13.33 -2.69
CA LEU A 38 17.69 -12.20 -3.29
C LEU A 38 17.58 -11.02 -2.31
N GLY A 39 17.17 -11.30 -1.07
CA GLY A 39 17.11 -10.31 0.01
C GLY A 39 18.42 -9.55 0.21
N VAL A 40 19.53 -10.28 0.27
CA VAL A 40 20.88 -9.71 0.41
C VAL A 40 21.25 -8.83 -0.80
N ARG A 41 20.93 -9.26 -2.03
CA ARG A 41 21.18 -8.45 -3.24
C ARG A 41 20.41 -7.13 -3.22
N VAL A 42 19.12 -7.20 -2.89
CA VAL A 42 18.24 -6.02 -2.81
C VAL A 42 18.70 -5.06 -1.72
N GLU A 43 19.06 -5.58 -0.54
CA GLU A 43 19.55 -4.74 0.57
C GLU A 43 20.91 -4.13 0.25
N ALA A 44 21.81 -4.85 -0.43
CA ALA A 44 23.12 -4.33 -0.83
C ALA A 44 22.96 -3.10 -1.74
N VAL A 45 22.08 -3.19 -2.74
CA VAL A 45 21.70 -2.06 -3.59
C VAL A 45 21.13 -0.90 -2.77
N GLN A 46 20.19 -1.20 -1.86
CA GLN A 46 19.55 -0.16 -1.04
C GLN A 46 20.54 0.58 -0.13
N ARG A 47 21.51 -0.14 0.46
CA ARG A 47 22.54 0.43 1.34
C ARG A 47 23.61 1.19 0.57
N ALA A 48 23.93 0.76 -0.64
CA ALA A 48 24.94 1.41 -1.48
C ALA A 48 24.49 2.81 -1.96
N TRP A 49 23.19 3.09 -2.02
CA TRP A 49 22.66 4.37 -2.51
C TRP A 49 21.94 5.17 -1.44
N PRO A 50 22.61 6.23 -0.93
CA PRO A 50 22.01 7.14 0.03
C PRO A 50 20.75 7.83 -0.49
N THR A 51 19.85 8.13 0.44
CA THR A 51 18.58 8.79 0.17
C THR A 51 18.57 10.19 0.81
N SER A 52 18.26 11.23 0.04
CA SER A 52 18.04 12.58 0.59
C SER A 52 16.92 12.57 1.61
N SER A 53 17.09 13.30 2.71
CA SER A 53 16.06 13.61 3.70
C SER A 53 14.90 14.44 3.16
N SER A 54 14.95 14.83 1.88
CA SER A 54 13.94 15.64 1.23
C SER A 54 12.94 14.81 0.42
N VAL A 55 11.70 15.28 0.31
CA VAL A 55 10.68 14.77 -0.63
C VAL A 55 10.42 15.83 -1.69
N VAL A 56 10.23 15.41 -2.93
CA VAL A 56 9.86 16.28 -4.04
C VAL A 56 8.46 15.94 -4.54
N ILE A 57 7.60 16.95 -4.64
CA ILE A 57 6.26 16.87 -5.21
C ILE A 57 6.29 17.55 -6.59
N VAL A 58 5.79 16.86 -7.60
CA VAL A 58 5.75 17.33 -8.99
C VAL A 58 4.32 17.30 -9.53
N PRO A 59 3.93 18.24 -10.42
CA PRO A 59 2.54 18.38 -10.86
C PRO A 59 2.20 17.57 -12.12
N SER A 60 3.19 16.97 -12.80
CA SER A 60 2.96 16.26 -14.06
C SER A 60 3.93 15.09 -14.26
N THR A 61 3.56 14.18 -15.17
CA THR A 61 4.38 13.02 -15.53
C THR A 61 5.69 13.39 -16.21
N ALA A 62 5.71 14.49 -16.97
CA ALA A 62 6.95 15.01 -17.57
C ALA A 62 7.92 15.50 -16.49
N ASP A 63 7.42 16.23 -15.50
CA ASP A 63 8.20 16.65 -14.33
C ASP A 63 8.67 15.44 -13.51
N TYR A 64 7.84 14.41 -13.38
CA TYR A 64 8.21 13.17 -12.70
C TYR A 64 9.37 12.43 -13.39
N ILE A 65 9.33 12.30 -14.73
CA ILE A 65 10.42 11.71 -15.50
C ILE A 65 11.71 12.50 -15.28
N ALA A 66 11.66 13.83 -15.40
CA ALA A 66 12.82 14.70 -15.22
C ALA A 66 13.40 14.64 -13.80
N ALA A 67 12.54 14.64 -12.77
CA ALA A 67 12.94 14.53 -11.38
C ALA A 67 13.62 13.17 -11.09
N VAL A 68 13.08 12.06 -11.57
CA VAL A 68 13.71 10.73 -11.41
C VAL A 68 15.03 10.65 -12.21
N ALA A 69 15.09 11.22 -13.42
CA ALA A 69 16.31 11.26 -14.24
C ALA A 69 17.46 12.06 -13.58
N SER A 70 17.15 12.91 -12.60
CA SER A 70 18.14 13.66 -11.81
C SER A 70 18.76 12.85 -10.68
N TRP A 71 18.23 11.65 -10.37
CA TRP A 71 18.86 10.76 -9.40
C TRP A 71 20.28 10.38 -9.87
N THR A 72 21.11 10.07 -8.88
CA THR A 72 22.46 9.57 -9.12
C THR A 72 22.70 8.35 -8.22
N PRO A 73 23.70 7.49 -8.52
CA PRO A 73 24.06 6.40 -7.61
C PRO A 73 24.67 6.88 -6.29
N THR A 74 24.74 8.18 -6.03
CA THR A 74 25.21 8.77 -4.75
C THR A 74 24.13 9.53 -3.98
N LEU A 75 23.00 9.81 -4.64
CA LEU A 75 21.89 10.55 -4.07
C LEU A 75 20.61 10.29 -4.88
N ARG A 76 19.61 9.75 -4.20
CA ARG A 76 18.22 9.62 -4.69
C ARG A 76 17.28 10.23 -3.67
N PHE A 77 16.05 10.54 -4.07
CA PHE A 77 15.06 11.16 -3.20
C PHE A 77 13.65 10.79 -3.67
N PRO A 78 12.66 10.66 -2.77
CA PRO A 78 11.30 10.37 -3.19
C PRO A 78 10.72 11.48 -4.08
N VAL A 79 10.08 11.08 -5.17
CA VAL A 79 9.36 11.96 -6.08
C VAL A 79 7.90 11.52 -6.10
N LEU A 80 6.97 12.40 -5.74
CA LEU A 80 5.54 12.10 -5.71
C LEU A 80 4.79 13.01 -6.69
N LEU A 81 3.77 12.45 -7.34
CA LEU A 81 2.93 13.14 -8.30
C LEU A 81 1.69 13.69 -7.59
N ASP A 82 1.48 15.01 -7.68
CA ASP A 82 0.22 15.66 -7.30
C ASP A 82 -0.57 15.98 -8.58
N ASP A 83 -1.49 15.09 -8.94
CA ASP A 83 -2.40 15.27 -10.07
C ASP A 83 -3.60 16.18 -9.73
N GLY A 84 -3.58 16.82 -8.56
CA GLY A 84 -4.63 17.68 -8.06
C GLY A 84 -5.80 16.95 -7.41
N THR A 85 -5.86 15.62 -7.46
CA THR A 85 -6.94 14.84 -6.84
C THR A 85 -6.77 14.75 -5.32
N PRO A 86 -7.87 14.59 -4.55
CA PRO A 86 -7.77 14.35 -3.11
C PRO A 86 -6.98 13.08 -2.76
N GLN A 87 -7.09 12.02 -3.59
CA GLN A 87 -6.37 10.77 -3.36
C GLN A 87 -4.85 10.96 -3.49
N ALA A 88 -4.37 11.68 -4.49
CA ALA A 88 -2.93 11.95 -4.64
C ALA A 88 -2.38 12.76 -3.46
N ARG A 89 -3.11 13.78 -3.00
CA ARG A 89 -2.72 14.57 -1.81
C ARG A 89 -2.68 13.72 -0.55
N GLU A 90 -3.65 12.83 -0.38
CA GLU A 90 -3.68 11.92 0.76
C GLU A 90 -2.54 10.89 0.69
N ASP A 91 -2.23 10.35 -0.49
CA ASP A 91 -1.09 9.47 -0.70
C ASP A 91 0.24 10.18 -0.42
N ILE A 92 0.39 11.43 -0.85
CA ILE A 92 1.55 12.28 -0.52
C ILE A 92 1.67 12.50 0.98
N ALA A 93 0.59 12.96 1.64
CA ALA A 93 0.58 13.22 3.07
C ALA A 93 0.92 11.95 3.86
N ARG A 94 0.37 10.80 3.46
CA ARG A 94 0.67 9.50 4.07
C ARG A 94 2.13 9.13 3.89
N PHE A 95 2.68 9.26 2.69
CA PHE A 95 4.10 9.02 2.44
C PHE A 95 4.98 9.93 3.31
N VAL A 96 4.70 11.24 3.37
CA VAL A 96 5.47 12.20 4.16
C VAL A 96 5.47 11.83 5.65
N ARG A 97 4.33 11.39 6.20
CA ARG A 97 4.25 10.88 7.58
C ARG A 97 5.08 9.61 7.80
N GLY A 98 5.09 8.69 6.84
CA GLY A 98 5.86 7.46 6.90
C GLY A 98 7.38 7.68 6.74
N PHE A 99 7.76 8.57 5.83
CA PHE A 99 9.16 8.84 5.48
C PHE A 99 9.84 9.84 6.42
N ARG A 100 9.05 10.75 7.03
CA ARG A 100 9.50 11.82 7.93
C ARG A 100 10.65 12.65 7.33
N PRO A 101 10.40 13.35 6.21
CA PRO A 101 11.44 14.15 5.59
C PRO A 101 11.83 15.34 6.45
N ALA A 102 13.09 15.79 6.30
CA ALA A 102 13.55 17.07 6.83
C ALA A 102 12.96 18.25 6.04
N SER A 103 12.64 18.06 4.77
CA SER A 103 12.07 19.10 3.90
C SER A 103 11.19 18.51 2.81
N VAL A 104 10.15 19.24 2.41
CA VAL A 104 9.29 18.90 1.28
C VAL A 104 9.37 20.03 0.27
N TYR A 105 9.66 19.70 -0.98
CA TYR A 105 9.78 20.66 -2.07
C TYR A 105 8.68 20.45 -3.08
N ARG A 106 8.22 21.54 -3.69
CA ARG A 106 7.50 21.50 -4.97
C ARG A 106 8.48 21.82 -6.08
N TRP A 107 8.41 21.06 -7.16
CA TRP A 107 9.27 21.27 -8.31
C TRP A 107 8.52 21.08 -9.62
N ARG A 108 8.95 21.86 -10.62
CA ARG A 108 8.51 21.77 -12.01
C ARG A 108 9.73 22.00 -12.87
N ASP A 109 9.85 21.24 -13.94
CA ASP A 109 10.85 21.46 -14.97
C ASP A 109 10.53 22.75 -15.74
N ASP A 110 11.55 23.46 -16.24
CA ASP A 110 11.41 24.73 -16.95
C ASP A 110 10.90 24.58 -18.40
N GLY A 111 10.27 23.44 -18.71
CA GLY A 111 9.69 23.12 -20.01
C GLY A 111 10.63 22.40 -20.97
N ARG A 112 11.74 21.83 -20.45
CA ARG A 112 12.70 21.02 -21.21
C ARG A 112 12.33 19.54 -21.23
N ALA A 113 11.48 19.09 -20.32
CA ALA A 113 11.05 17.71 -20.20
C ALA A 113 10.31 17.26 -21.47
N ALA A 114 10.80 16.19 -22.08
CA ALA A 114 10.12 15.56 -23.20
C ALA A 114 8.77 14.99 -22.76
N PRO A 115 7.76 14.94 -23.66
CA PRO A 115 6.52 14.22 -23.40
C PRO A 115 6.79 12.76 -23.01
N ALA A 116 5.90 12.19 -22.19
CA ALA A 116 6.02 10.80 -21.78
C ALA A 116 5.98 9.86 -23.00
N GLY A 117 6.99 9.00 -23.09
CA GLY A 117 7.16 7.99 -24.12
C GLY A 117 8.16 6.94 -23.65
N SER A 118 8.12 5.73 -24.21
CA SER A 118 8.97 4.62 -23.76
C SER A 118 10.46 4.99 -23.79
N GLU A 119 10.91 5.73 -24.82
CA GLU A 119 12.29 6.17 -24.93
C GLU A 119 12.65 7.27 -23.92
N ALA A 120 11.74 8.21 -23.63
CA ALA A 120 11.97 9.22 -22.58
C ALA A 120 12.11 8.56 -21.20
N VAL A 121 11.27 7.55 -20.93
CA VAL A 121 11.29 6.79 -19.67
C VAL A 121 12.54 5.91 -19.57
N SER A 122 12.85 5.11 -20.58
CA SER A 122 14.08 4.30 -20.60
C SER A 122 15.34 5.18 -20.59
N GLY A 123 15.31 6.33 -21.26
CA GLY A 123 16.36 7.34 -21.25
C GLY A 123 16.58 7.95 -19.86
N ALA A 124 15.52 8.18 -19.09
CA ALA A 124 15.63 8.61 -17.69
C ALA A 124 16.33 7.55 -16.83
N VAL A 125 15.98 6.27 -16.97
CA VAL A 125 16.68 5.17 -16.29
C VAL A 125 18.17 5.17 -16.66
N ARG A 126 18.51 5.23 -17.96
CA ARG A 126 19.91 5.29 -18.42
C ARG A 126 20.65 6.50 -17.85
N SER A 127 19.99 7.67 -17.78
CA SER A 127 20.58 8.91 -17.29
C SER A 127 21.01 8.84 -15.83
N VAL A 128 20.24 8.15 -14.97
CA VAL A 128 20.62 7.92 -13.56
C VAL A 128 21.95 7.19 -13.48
N TRP A 129 22.13 6.18 -14.33
CA TRP A 129 23.26 5.26 -14.28
C TRP A 129 24.47 5.69 -15.11
N ALA A 130 24.29 6.68 -15.98
CA ALA A 130 25.35 7.36 -16.71
C ALA A 130 26.05 8.43 -15.85
N ARG A 131 25.61 8.68 -14.62
CA ARG A 131 26.29 9.61 -13.69
C ARG A 131 27.56 8.99 -13.14
N ALA A 132 28.60 9.82 -13.01
CA ALA A 132 29.85 9.44 -12.37
C ALA A 132 29.60 9.02 -10.91
N ILE A 133 30.30 7.99 -10.46
CA ILE A 133 30.32 7.58 -9.06
C ILE A 133 31.68 7.94 -8.43
N PRO A 134 31.83 7.92 -7.09
CA PRO A 134 33.09 8.27 -6.44
C PRO A 134 34.25 7.42 -6.98
N GLY A 135 35.30 8.10 -7.48
CA GLY A 135 36.45 7.46 -8.11
C GLY A 135 36.44 7.50 -9.65
N GLU A 136 35.36 7.96 -10.27
CA GLU A 136 35.29 8.21 -11.71
C GLU A 136 35.38 9.71 -12.01
N ALA A 137 36.20 10.07 -13.01
CA ALA A 137 36.28 11.46 -13.48
C ALA A 137 35.00 11.88 -14.23
N GLU A 138 34.46 10.96 -15.04
CA GLU A 138 33.23 11.13 -15.81
C GLU A 138 32.44 9.83 -15.80
N GLY A 139 31.11 9.94 -15.91
CA GLY A 139 30.25 8.77 -15.99
C GLY A 139 30.25 8.16 -17.39
N PRO A 140 29.88 6.89 -17.52
CA PRO A 140 29.92 6.20 -18.80
C PRO A 140 28.83 6.69 -19.74
N ARG A 141 29.09 6.62 -21.04
CA ARG A 141 28.05 6.76 -22.06
C ARG A 141 27.23 5.47 -22.12
N ILE A 142 25.92 5.57 -21.86
CA ILE A 142 24.98 4.44 -21.87
C ILE A 142 23.96 4.69 -22.98
N GLU A 143 24.13 4.02 -24.11
CA GLU A 143 23.28 4.22 -25.30
C GLU A 143 22.25 3.11 -25.52
N SER A 144 22.35 2.02 -24.76
CA SER A 144 21.51 0.85 -24.91
C SER A 144 21.27 0.19 -23.57
N ASP A 145 20.23 -0.64 -23.50
CA ASP A 145 19.91 -1.39 -22.28
C ASP A 145 20.99 -2.44 -21.97
N ALA A 146 21.60 -3.05 -22.99
CA ALA A 146 22.75 -3.95 -22.80
C ALA A 146 23.95 -3.22 -22.14
N ALA A 147 24.23 -1.97 -22.54
CA ALA A 147 25.28 -1.17 -21.92
C ALA A 147 24.93 -0.81 -20.46
N LEU A 148 23.65 -0.52 -20.18
CA LEU A 148 23.15 -0.25 -18.84
C LEU A 148 23.35 -1.46 -17.92
N TRP A 149 23.04 -2.67 -18.40
CA TRP A 149 23.18 -3.87 -17.57
C TRP A 149 24.64 -4.27 -17.40
N GLY A 150 25.47 -4.05 -18.43
CA GLY A 150 26.92 -4.16 -18.32
C GLY A 150 27.48 -3.24 -17.23
N ARG A 151 26.98 -2.01 -17.15
CA ARG A 151 27.31 -1.06 -16.09
C ARG A 151 26.92 -1.59 -14.70
N TRP A 152 25.72 -2.11 -14.53
CA TRP A 152 25.28 -2.69 -13.26
C TRP A 152 26.14 -3.87 -12.79
N ARG A 153 26.49 -4.78 -13.71
CA ARG A 153 27.40 -5.91 -13.40
C ARG A 153 28.79 -5.42 -13.02
N ALA A 154 29.34 -4.43 -13.73
CA ALA A 154 30.64 -3.85 -13.42
C ALA A 154 30.68 -3.19 -12.03
N LEU A 155 29.54 -2.68 -11.55
CA LEU A 155 29.36 -2.11 -10.22
C LEU A 155 29.04 -3.15 -9.14
N GLY A 156 28.97 -4.45 -9.48
CA GLY A 156 28.63 -5.51 -8.53
C GLY A 156 27.17 -5.49 -8.05
N VAL A 157 26.28 -4.84 -8.80
CA VAL A 157 24.84 -4.74 -8.51
C VAL A 157 24.04 -5.37 -9.65
N PRO A 158 24.18 -6.69 -9.90
CA PRO A 158 23.38 -7.33 -10.93
C PRO A 158 21.88 -7.13 -10.64
N PRO A 159 21.03 -7.14 -11.69
CA PRO A 159 19.59 -7.13 -11.49
C PRO A 159 19.14 -8.12 -10.44
N SER A 160 18.09 -7.76 -9.70
CA SER A 160 17.40 -8.66 -8.75
C SER A 160 16.02 -9.06 -9.26
N GLY A 161 15.61 -8.52 -10.42
CA GLY A 161 14.33 -8.78 -11.06
C GLY A 161 14.17 -7.95 -12.31
N VAL A 162 13.02 -8.08 -12.96
CA VAL A 162 12.62 -7.32 -14.15
C VAL A 162 11.31 -6.57 -13.89
N VAL A 163 11.19 -5.39 -14.47
CA VAL A 163 9.99 -4.57 -14.46
C VAL A 163 9.34 -4.63 -15.84
N VAL A 164 8.09 -5.10 -15.90
CA VAL A 164 7.31 -5.19 -17.13
C VAL A 164 6.28 -4.07 -17.13
N ALA A 165 6.27 -3.24 -18.17
CA ALA A 165 5.36 -2.09 -18.25
C ALA A 165 4.78 -1.94 -19.66
N SER A 166 3.69 -1.17 -19.76
CA SER A 166 3.10 -0.74 -21.04
C SER A 166 2.93 0.77 -20.99
N MET A 167 3.34 1.48 -22.05
CA MET A 167 3.10 2.93 -22.16
C MET A 167 1.61 3.28 -22.29
N GLN A 168 0.75 2.29 -22.57
CA GLN A 168 -0.70 2.47 -22.62
C GLN A 168 -1.35 2.39 -21.23
N ASP A 169 -0.60 2.02 -20.19
CA ASP A 169 -1.10 1.89 -18.81
C ASP A 169 -0.40 2.89 -17.88
N PRO A 170 -1.13 3.73 -17.12
CA PRO A 170 -0.56 4.72 -16.19
C PRO A 170 0.46 4.18 -15.17
N ALA A 171 0.41 2.88 -14.87
CA ALA A 171 1.33 2.24 -13.93
C ALA A 171 2.80 2.24 -14.37
N TRP A 172 3.12 2.61 -15.63
CA TRP A 172 4.51 2.76 -16.09
C TRP A 172 5.34 3.71 -15.20
N THR A 173 4.70 4.66 -14.50
CA THR A 173 5.35 5.57 -13.54
C THR A 173 6.00 4.85 -12.36
N ALA A 174 5.38 3.75 -11.89
CA ALA A 174 6.02 2.85 -10.94
C ALA A 174 7.21 2.14 -11.57
N GLY A 175 7.04 1.70 -12.83
CA GLY A 175 8.06 0.97 -13.56
C GLY A 175 9.35 1.77 -13.75
N LEU A 176 9.23 3.07 -14.08
CA LEU A 176 10.35 4.01 -14.12
C LEU A 176 11.11 4.05 -12.79
N ALA A 177 10.39 4.28 -11.68
CA ALA A 177 11.01 4.45 -10.37
C ALA A 177 11.69 3.16 -9.89
N LEU A 178 11.05 2.01 -10.06
CA LEU A 178 11.61 0.72 -9.66
C LEU A 178 12.85 0.36 -10.49
N ALA A 179 12.78 0.54 -11.81
CA ALA A 179 13.91 0.28 -12.70
C ALA A 179 15.13 1.16 -12.35
N ALA A 180 14.91 2.47 -12.19
CA ALA A 180 15.95 3.42 -11.80
C ALA A 180 16.49 3.13 -10.38
N GLY A 181 15.59 2.85 -9.44
CA GLY A 181 15.90 2.77 -8.01
C GLY A 181 16.42 1.41 -7.51
N ARG A 182 16.27 0.33 -8.29
CA ARG A 182 16.70 -1.05 -7.93
C ARG A 182 17.66 -1.71 -8.92
N ALA A 183 18.15 -0.99 -9.93
CA ALA A 183 18.91 -1.58 -11.03
C ALA A 183 18.15 -2.73 -11.71
N GLN A 184 16.87 -2.52 -12.04
CA GLN A 184 16.06 -3.52 -12.72
C GLN A 184 15.88 -3.15 -14.19
N PRO A 185 16.03 -4.11 -15.13
CA PRO A 185 15.61 -3.94 -16.50
C PRO A 185 14.14 -3.50 -16.59
N LEU A 186 13.87 -2.43 -17.35
CA LEU A 186 12.52 -2.00 -17.72
C LEU A 186 12.22 -2.52 -19.12
N VAL A 187 11.30 -3.48 -19.22
CA VAL A 187 10.89 -4.07 -20.48
C VAL A 187 9.47 -3.65 -20.84
N TRP A 188 9.28 -3.30 -22.10
CA TRP A 188 8.02 -2.79 -22.63
C TRP A 188 7.25 -3.88 -23.35
N VAL A 189 5.98 -4.07 -22.99
CA VAL A 189 5.04 -4.94 -23.71
C VAL A 189 4.06 -4.09 -24.52
N SER A 190 3.61 -4.62 -25.66
CA SER A 190 2.66 -3.92 -26.56
C SER A 190 1.20 -4.13 -26.17
N ARG A 191 0.94 -4.88 -25.10
CA ARG A 191 -0.41 -5.23 -24.65
C ARG A 191 -1.12 -3.98 -24.09
N PRO A 192 -2.39 -3.74 -24.45
CA PRO A 192 -3.18 -2.67 -23.86
C PRO A 192 -3.45 -2.95 -22.37
N PRO A 193 -3.74 -1.90 -21.57
CA PRO A 193 -4.23 -2.09 -20.22
C PRO A 193 -5.50 -2.96 -20.23
N GLY A 194 -5.56 -3.90 -19.31
CA GLY A 194 -6.71 -4.72 -19.00
C GLY A 194 -7.39 -4.29 -17.70
N ASN A 195 -8.51 -4.93 -17.39
CA ASN A 195 -9.17 -4.78 -16.11
C ASN A 195 -8.49 -5.70 -15.07
N ILE A 196 -7.96 -5.14 -13.99
CA ILE A 196 -7.34 -5.92 -12.90
C ILE A 196 -8.31 -6.93 -12.27
N GLY A 197 -9.59 -6.58 -12.18
CA GLY A 197 -10.66 -7.44 -11.68
C GLY A 197 -11.18 -8.44 -12.71
N ALA A 198 -10.54 -8.58 -13.87
CA ALA A 198 -10.87 -9.60 -14.87
C ALA A 198 -10.09 -10.91 -14.65
N THR A 199 -10.30 -11.87 -15.55
CA THR A 199 -9.70 -13.20 -15.51
C THR A 199 -9.05 -13.52 -16.85
N PHE A 200 -7.78 -13.95 -16.83
CA PHE A 200 -7.11 -14.53 -17.99
C PHE A 200 -7.66 -15.92 -18.30
N THR A 201 -7.71 -16.27 -19.58
CA THR A 201 -7.80 -17.68 -19.99
C THR A 201 -6.43 -18.34 -19.84
N ARG A 202 -6.40 -19.68 -19.70
CA ARG A 202 -5.17 -20.50 -19.72
C ARG A 202 -4.21 -20.09 -20.84
N LYS A 203 -4.71 -20.01 -22.08
CA LYS A 203 -3.88 -19.62 -23.23
C LYS A 203 -3.34 -18.20 -23.09
N ALA A 204 -4.18 -17.25 -22.68
CA ALA A 204 -3.78 -15.84 -22.60
C ALA A 204 -2.68 -15.59 -21.56
N ILE A 205 -2.69 -16.30 -20.42
CA ILE A 205 -1.60 -16.21 -19.43
C ILE A 205 -0.34 -16.94 -19.90
N ALA A 206 -0.48 -18.05 -20.63
CA ALA A 206 0.67 -18.77 -21.18
C ALA A 206 1.40 -17.93 -22.24
N ASP A 207 0.64 -17.27 -23.14
CA ASP A 207 1.17 -16.34 -24.13
C ASP A 207 1.88 -15.15 -23.45
N PHE A 208 1.26 -14.59 -22.41
CA PHE A 208 1.83 -13.45 -21.67
C PHE A 208 3.10 -13.84 -20.90
N SER A 209 3.11 -15.02 -20.27
CA SER A 209 4.31 -15.54 -19.60
C SER A 209 5.45 -15.73 -20.61
N ALA A 210 5.16 -16.35 -21.77
CA ALA A 210 6.13 -16.52 -22.84
C ALA A 210 6.69 -15.19 -23.37
N GLU A 211 5.87 -14.13 -23.42
CA GLU A 211 6.33 -12.79 -23.79
C GLU A 211 7.35 -12.24 -22.79
N VAL A 212 7.08 -12.34 -21.49
CA VAL A 212 7.99 -11.90 -20.41
C VAL A 212 9.29 -12.71 -20.44
N GLU A 213 9.20 -14.02 -20.62
CA GLU A 213 10.34 -14.93 -20.75
C GLU A 213 11.24 -14.54 -21.92
N ARG A 214 10.67 -14.33 -23.12
CA ARG A 214 11.43 -13.87 -24.30
C ARG A 214 12.10 -12.51 -24.08
N LEU A 215 11.47 -11.60 -23.32
CA LEU A 215 12.07 -10.30 -22.99
C LEU A 215 13.28 -10.46 -22.06
N CYS A 216 13.26 -11.44 -21.16
CA CYS A 216 14.42 -11.77 -20.35
C CYS A 216 15.55 -12.42 -21.18
N GLU A 217 15.19 -13.33 -22.11
CA GLU A 217 16.13 -13.97 -23.04
C GLU A 217 16.79 -12.97 -24.00
N SER A 218 16.01 -12.12 -24.65
CA SER A 218 16.52 -11.15 -25.65
C SER A 218 17.48 -10.14 -25.04
N GLY A 219 17.34 -9.90 -23.74
CA GLY A 219 18.25 -9.10 -22.97
C GLY A 219 19.57 -9.81 -22.58
N GLY A 220 19.62 -11.14 -22.60
CA GLY A 220 20.76 -11.89 -22.08
C GLY A 220 20.83 -11.92 -20.54
N LEU A 221 19.66 -11.88 -19.89
CA LEU A 221 19.53 -12.12 -18.44
C LEU A 221 19.46 -13.63 -18.20
N ARG A 222 20.05 -14.12 -17.10
CA ARG A 222 19.75 -15.46 -16.60
C ARG A 222 18.45 -15.41 -15.81
N TRP A 223 17.49 -16.30 -16.08
CA TRP A 223 16.14 -16.25 -15.50
C TRP A 223 15.46 -17.62 -15.37
N ALA A 224 16.14 -18.75 -15.57
CA ALA A 224 15.50 -20.07 -15.68
C ALA A 224 15.31 -20.80 -14.33
N ALA A 225 15.96 -20.31 -13.27
CA ALA A 225 15.84 -20.84 -11.92
C ALA A 225 16.02 -19.74 -10.87
N LEU A 226 15.48 -19.94 -9.67
CA LEU A 226 15.77 -19.08 -8.53
C LEU A 226 17.28 -19.07 -8.23
N GLY A 227 17.83 -17.89 -7.97
CA GLY A 227 19.26 -17.63 -7.81
C GLY A 227 19.95 -17.12 -9.08
N ASP A 228 19.21 -17.01 -10.19
CA ASP A 228 19.71 -16.40 -11.43
C ASP A 228 19.77 -14.85 -11.32
N ASP A 229 20.01 -14.17 -12.44
CA ASP A 229 20.02 -12.70 -12.48
C ASP A 229 18.61 -12.12 -12.23
N VAL A 230 17.54 -12.86 -12.53
CA VAL A 230 16.16 -12.41 -12.36
C VAL A 230 15.43 -13.39 -11.46
N ASP A 231 15.16 -12.97 -10.21
CA ASP A 231 14.35 -13.74 -9.25
C ASP A 231 13.00 -13.05 -8.96
N ALA A 232 12.72 -11.92 -9.58
CA ALA A 232 11.48 -11.19 -9.36
C ALA A 232 10.94 -10.57 -10.65
N VAL A 233 9.62 -10.52 -10.75
CA VAL A 233 8.90 -9.85 -11.86
C VAL A 233 7.92 -8.86 -11.27
N THR A 234 8.06 -7.58 -11.62
CA THR A 234 7.07 -6.57 -11.25
C THR A 234 6.27 -6.14 -12.46
N LEU A 235 4.97 -6.45 -12.46
CA LEU A 235 4.04 -5.98 -13.48
C LEU A 235 3.58 -4.56 -13.11
N CYS A 236 4.07 -3.55 -13.83
CA CYS A 236 3.62 -2.16 -13.70
C CYS A 236 2.57 -1.88 -14.78
N MET A 237 1.46 -2.61 -14.69
CA MET A 237 0.31 -2.50 -15.58
C MET A 237 -0.93 -3.19 -15.00
N SER A 238 -2.10 -2.68 -15.36
CA SER A 238 -3.39 -3.28 -15.06
C SER A 238 -3.61 -4.45 -16.03
N VAL A 239 -3.37 -5.68 -15.56
CA VAL A 239 -3.73 -6.91 -16.27
C VAL A 239 -4.60 -7.77 -15.35
N PRO A 240 -5.42 -8.70 -15.86
CA PRO A 240 -6.22 -9.59 -15.03
C PRO A 240 -5.41 -10.18 -13.87
N SER A 241 -5.91 -10.03 -12.64
CA SER A 241 -5.28 -10.59 -11.44
C SER A 241 -5.55 -12.09 -11.24
N ARG A 242 -6.49 -12.63 -12.03
CA ARG A 242 -6.96 -14.01 -11.98
C ARG A 242 -6.65 -14.74 -13.27
N VAL A 243 -6.54 -16.05 -13.18
CA VAL A 243 -6.41 -16.98 -14.29
C VAL A 243 -7.43 -18.10 -14.10
N GLU A 244 -8.21 -18.41 -15.12
CA GLU A 244 -9.03 -19.61 -15.17
C GLU A 244 -8.27 -20.69 -15.95
N MET A 245 -7.82 -21.71 -15.23
CA MET A 245 -7.10 -22.84 -15.84
C MET A 245 -8.08 -23.78 -16.52
N GLU A 246 -9.19 -24.06 -15.86
CA GLU A 246 -10.32 -24.91 -16.26
C GLU A 246 -11.59 -24.29 -15.69
N PRO A 247 -12.80 -24.63 -16.18
CA PRO A 247 -14.04 -24.10 -15.64
C PRO A 247 -14.11 -24.20 -14.11
N GLY A 248 -14.10 -23.06 -13.42
CA GLY A 248 -14.13 -22.97 -11.94
C GLY A 248 -12.79 -23.17 -11.22
N VAL A 249 -11.69 -23.46 -11.94
CA VAL A 249 -10.34 -23.56 -11.36
C VAL A 249 -9.62 -22.22 -11.54
N ILE A 250 -9.79 -21.35 -10.55
CA ILE A 250 -9.17 -20.02 -10.53
C ILE A 250 -7.82 -20.07 -9.80
N LEU A 251 -6.82 -19.42 -10.38
CA LEU A 251 -5.49 -19.16 -9.79
C LEU A 251 -5.18 -17.66 -9.83
N ALA A 252 -4.19 -17.22 -9.07
CA ALA A 252 -3.71 -15.85 -9.12
C ALA A 252 -2.64 -15.67 -10.22
N THR A 253 -2.76 -14.61 -11.02
CA THR A 253 -1.80 -14.26 -12.08
C THR A 253 -0.38 -14.14 -11.53
N THR A 254 -0.20 -13.52 -10.37
CA THR A 254 1.12 -13.32 -9.74
C THR A 254 1.66 -14.57 -9.02
N ASP A 255 0.90 -15.66 -8.94
CA ASP A 255 1.45 -16.97 -8.56
C ASP A 255 1.82 -17.81 -9.78
N VAL A 256 1.02 -17.71 -10.85
CA VAL A 256 1.27 -18.39 -12.13
C VAL A 256 2.52 -17.82 -12.82
N LEU A 257 2.64 -16.50 -12.86
CA LEU A 257 3.79 -15.83 -13.46
C LEU A 257 5.07 -16.09 -12.65
N GLY A 258 6.18 -16.31 -13.35
CA GLY A 258 7.47 -16.63 -12.71
C GLY A 258 7.65 -18.12 -12.40
N ARG A 259 6.79 -19.01 -12.92
CA ARG A 259 6.94 -20.47 -12.83
C ARG A 259 7.43 -21.05 -14.15
N VAL A 260 8.20 -22.14 -14.05
CA VAL A 260 8.63 -22.90 -15.23
C VAL A 260 7.40 -23.57 -15.84
N ARG A 261 7.17 -23.36 -17.13
CA ARG A 261 5.97 -23.85 -17.81
C ARG A 261 6.08 -25.34 -18.16
N GLU A 262 4.96 -26.05 -18.04
CA GLU A 262 4.75 -27.42 -18.53
C GLU A 262 3.65 -27.37 -19.61
N GLY A 263 4.03 -26.98 -20.83
CA GLY A 263 3.08 -26.62 -21.88
C GLY A 263 2.38 -25.29 -21.56
N GLU A 264 1.05 -25.30 -21.51
CA GLU A 264 0.23 -24.12 -21.13
C GLU A 264 -0.04 -24.03 -19.62
N SER A 265 0.41 -25.02 -18.83
CA SER A 265 0.22 -25.05 -17.39
C SER A 265 1.43 -24.51 -16.64
N PRO A 266 1.24 -23.83 -15.50
CA PRO A 266 2.34 -23.51 -14.60
C PRO A 266 2.87 -24.79 -13.96
N GLY A 267 4.18 -25.01 -14.04
CA GLY A 267 4.83 -26.08 -13.30
C GLY A 267 4.98 -25.76 -11.81
N VAL A 268 5.46 -26.75 -11.06
CA VAL A 268 5.71 -26.60 -9.62
C VAL A 268 6.92 -25.71 -9.34
N ARG A 269 7.94 -25.76 -10.21
CA ARG A 269 9.18 -24.99 -10.01
C ARG A 269 8.98 -23.51 -10.34
N ARG A 270 9.55 -22.66 -9.50
CA ARG A 270 9.62 -21.20 -9.69
C ARG A 270 10.98 -20.78 -10.23
N TRP A 271 10.98 -19.71 -11.03
CA TRP A 271 12.16 -18.96 -11.42
C TRP A 271 12.09 -17.48 -10.98
N ALA A 272 10.89 -16.95 -10.71
CA ALA A 272 10.73 -15.63 -10.09
C ALA A 272 9.48 -15.49 -9.20
N TRP A 273 9.55 -14.59 -8.23
CA TRP A 273 8.40 -14.11 -7.47
C TRP A 273 7.78 -12.89 -8.16
N ALA A 274 6.50 -12.97 -8.49
CA ALA A 274 5.81 -11.90 -9.18
C ALA A 274 4.97 -11.02 -8.24
N GLY A 275 4.93 -9.73 -8.53
CA GLY A 275 4.02 -8.75 -7.94
C GLY A 275 3.45 -7.81 -9.00
N GLN A 276 2.36 -7.11 -8.68
CA GLN A 276 1.65 -6.26 -9.62
C GLN A 276 1.29 -4.89 -9.03
N ILE A 277 1.65 -3.82 -9.73
CA ILE A 277 1.30 -2.43 -9.42
C ILE A 277 0.32 -1.93 -10.49
N MET A 278 -0.68 -1.17 -10.04
CA MET A 278 -1.80 -0.68 -10.84
C MET A 278 -2.32 0.65 -10.29
N GLY A 279 -3.21 1.30 -11.05
CA GLY A 279 -3.87 2.54 -10.69
C GLY A 279 -3.43 3.70 -11.57
N SER A 280 -3.75 4.93 -11.16
CA SER A 280 -3.30 6.14 -11.87
C SER A 280 -1.77 6.30 -11.81
N GLU A 281 -1.25 7.26 -12.57
CA GLU A 281 0.17 7.64 -12.52
C GLU A 281 0.58 8.04 -11.10
N ALA A 282 -0.22 8.87 -10.42
CA ALA A 282 0.08 9.31 -9.07
C ALA A 282 0.11 8.15 -8.06
N ARG A 283 -0.87 7.24 -8.16
CA ARG A 283 -0.96 6.09 -7.26
C ARG A 283 0.18 5.10 -7.47
N SER A 284 0.54 4.86 -8.71
CA SER A 284 1.61 3.93 -9.08
C SER A 284 2.98 4.47 -8.67
N ALA A 285 3.24 5.76 -8.91
CA ALA A 285 4.42 6.45 -8.38
C ALA A 285 4.50 6.36 -6.85
N TYR A 286 3.41 6.68 -6.13
CA TYR A 286 3.34 6.52 -4.67
C TYR A 286 3.71 5.11 -4.22
N THR A 287 3.18 4.08 -4.87
CA THR A 287 3.43 2.67 -4.54
C THR A 287 4.92 2.31 -4.69
N ALA A 288 5.54 2.71 -5.79
CA ALA A 288 6.96 2.50 -6.03
C ALA A 288 7.85 3.27 -5.04
N MET A 289 7.52 4.54 -4.76
CA MET A 289 8.25 5.34 -3.78
C MET A 289 8.16 4.72 -2.38
N CYS A 290 6.99 4.20 -1.98
CA CYS A 290 6.85 3.47 -0.73
C CYS A 290 7.80 2.26 -0.67
N ALA A 291 7.83 1.43 -1.72
CA ALA A 291 8.69 0.24 -1.77
C ALA A 291 10.20 0.56 -1.76
N LEU A 292 10.60 1.68 -2.34
CA LEU A 292 12.00 2.09 -2.43
C LEU A 292 12.52 2.76 -1.15
N PHE A 293 11.67 3.56 -0.50
CA PHE A 293 12.13 4.53 0.49
C PHE A 293 11.62 4.31 1.91
N LEU A 294 10.54 3.53 2.09
CA LEU A 294 9.98 3.30 3.42
C LEU A 294 10.55 2.02 4.03
N ASN A 295 10.72 2.09 5.35
CA ASN A 295 11.06 0.95 6.17
C ASN A 295 10.19 0.98 7.43
N PRO A 296 9.23 0.05 7.60
CA PRO A 296 8.34 0.05 8.74
C PRO A 296 9.07 -0.02 10.08
N SER A 297 8.73 0.87 11.02
CA SER A 297 9.18 0.81 12.42
C SER A 297 8.13 0.28 13.39
N LYS A 298 6.89 0.13 12.91
CA LYS A 298 5.72 -0.32 13.68
C LYS A 298 4.94 -1.36 12.92
N ALA A 299 4.40 -2.34 13.65
CA ALA A 299 3.58 -3.42 13.13
C ALA A 299 2.26 -3.56 13.89
N TRP A 300 1.19 -3.91 13.17
CA TRP A 300 -0.09 -4.28 13.74
C TRP A 300 -0.47 -5.70 13.30
N LEU A 301 -0.66 -6.58 14.28
CA LEU A 301 -0.96 -7.99 14.09
C LEU A 301 -2.34 -8.25 14.67
N PHE A 302 -3.29 -8.61 13.83
CA PHE A 302 -4.68 -8.85 14.22
C PHE A 302 -5.08 -10.28 13.89
N ASP A 303 -5.49 -11.04 14.90
CA ASP A 303 -5.93 -12.43 14.77
C ASP A 303 -7.41 -12.55 15.14
N GLY A 304 -8.26 -12.64 14.12
CA GLY A 304 -9.70 -12.84 14.24
C GLY A 304 -10.12 -14.31 14.28
N TYR A 305 -9.17 -15.24 14.25
CA TYR A 305 -9.46 -16.67 14.29
C TYR A 305 -9.76 -17.21 15.70
N PRO A 306 -10.49 -18.33 15.81
CA PRO A 306 -10.63 -19.05 17.06
C PRO A 306 -9.30 -19.69 17.47
N THR A 307 -9.16 -20.01 18.76
CA THR A 307 -7.95 -20.64 19.32
C THR A 307 -7.87 -22.15 19.07
N SER A 308 -8.79 -22.74 18.31
CA SER A 308 -8.83 -24.17 17.99
C SER A 308 -8.02 -24.50 16.74
N GLU A 309 -7.60 -25.76 16.61
CA GLU A 309 -7.04 -26.27 15.35
C GLU A 309 -8.11 -26.27 14.23
N PRO A 310 -7.73 -26.05 12.96
CA PRO A 310 -6.37 -25.77 12.47
C PRO A 310 -5.92 -24.31 12.60
N TRP A 311 -6.78 -23.41 13.08
CA TRP A 311 -6.52 -21.97 13.07
C TRP A 311 -5.43 -21.50 14.02
N SER A 312 -5.26 -22.18 15.17
CA SER A 312 -4.20 -21.90 16.15
C SER A 312 -2.79 -21.86 15.55
N LYS A 313 -2.54 -22.59 14.46
CA LYS A 313 -1.26 -22.59 13.72
C LYS A 313 -0.90 -21.24 13.08
N PHE A 314 -1.90 -20.38 12.89
CA PHE A 314 -1.74 -19.04 12.31
C PHE A 314 -1.55 -17.96 13.39
N SER A 315 -1.52 -18.34 14.67
CA SER A 315 -1.26 -17.43 15.78
C SER A 315 0.00 -16.60 15.52
N MET A 316 -0.14 -15.30 15.76
CA MET A 316 0.91 -14.32 15.47
C MET A 316 1.84 -14.04 16.64
N ARG A 317 1.62 -14.70 17.79
CA ARG A 317 2.34 -14.40 19.05
C ARG A 317 3.85 -14.52 18.92
N SER A 318 4.35 -15.58 18.28
CA SER A 318 5.80 -15.75 18.04
C SER A 318 6.37 -14.73 17.06
N GLY A 319 5.53 -14.17 16.17
CA GLY A 319 5.93 -13.09 15.25
C GLY A 319 6.38 -11.83 16.00
N VAL A 320 5.76 -11.52 17.14
CA VAL A 320 6.10 -10.34 17.96
C VAL A 320 7.55 -10.36 18.39
N GLU A 321 8.03 -11.50 18.87
CA GLU A 321 9.40 -11.65 19.35
C GLU A 321 10.41 -11.42 18.23
N TYR A 322 10.13 -11.89 17.01
CA TYR A 322 10.98 -11.64 15.85
C TYR A 322 11.05 -10.16 15.49
N LEU A 323 9.92 -9.44 15.53
CA LEU A 323 9.86 -8.00 15.23
C LEU A 323 10.61 -7.18 16.28
N GLN A 324 10.44 -7.50 17.56
CA GLN A 324 11.12 -6.82 18.66
C GLN A 324 12.65 -6.95 18.57
N ARG A 325 13.16 -8.12 18.15
CA ARG A 325 14.61 -8.34 17.96
C ARG A 325 15.25 -7.43 16.92
N VAL A 326 14.47 -6.93 15.96
CA VAL A 326 14.94 -5.98 14.94
C VAL A 326 14.45 -4.55 15.18
N GLY A 327 13.91 -4.26 16.37
CA GLY A 327 13.49 -2.92 16.76
C GLY A 327 12.18 -2.45 16.14
N ILE A 328 11.33 -3.35 15.63
CA ILE A 328 9.99 -3.02 15.17
C ILE A 328 9.02 -3.15 16.33
N GLU A 329 8.36 -2.06 16.68
CA GLU A 329 7.30 -2.04 17.71
C GLU A 329 6.06 -2.76 17.19
N ALA A 330 5.56 -3.76 17.90
CA ALA A 330 4.44 -4.57 17.46
C ALA A 330 3.25 -4.48 18.43
N THR A 331 2.06 -4.18 17.90
CA THR A 331 0.78 -4.31 18.62
C THR A 331 0.09 -5.58 18.17
N VAL A 332 -0.39 -6.39 19.12
CA VAL A 332 -1.15 -7.62 18.83
C VAL A 332 -2.54 -7.59 19.45
N GLU A 333 -3.54 -7.87 18.61
CA GLU A 333 -4.92 -8.11 19.02
C GLU A 333 -5.31 -9.54 18.63
N GLU A 334 -5.50 -10.39 19.63
CA GLU A 334 -5.92 -11.79 19.51
C GLU A 334 -7.01 -12.07 20.54
N HIS A 335 -7.66 -13.24 20.48
CA HIS A 335 -8.75 -13.61 21.38
C HIS A 335 -8.45 -13.29 22.87
N PRO A 336 -9.37 -12.61 23.60
CA PRO A 336 -10.73 -12.22 23.22
C PRO A 336 -10.84 -10.85 22.51
N ARG A 337 -9.72 -10.21 22.16
CA ARG A 337 -9.66 -8.91 21.47
C ARG A 337 -9.70 -9.03 19.94
N GLY A 338 -9.93 -10.23 19.40
CA GLY A 338 -10.12 -10.49 17.96
C GLY A 338 -11.57 -10.27 17.47
N SER A 339 -12.35 -9.42 18.15
CA SER A 339 -13.79 -9.21 17.89
C SER A 339 -14.09 -7.97 17.05
N GLU A 340 -15.29 -7.90 16.49
CA GLU A 340 -15.78 -6.71 15.74
C GLU A 340 -15.70 -5.42 16.57
N ALA A 341 -16.10 -5.48 17.84
CA ALA A 341 -16.05 -4.32 18.72
C ALA A 341 -14.61 -3.85 18.96
N SER A 342 -13.64 -4.77 19.03
CA SER A 342 -12.23 -4.44 19.20
C SER A 342 -11.65 -3.85 17.93
N TRP A 343 -11.94 -4.46 16.77
CA TRP A 343 -11.57 -3.96 15.44
C TRP A 343 -12.03 -2.51 15.25
N ARG A 344 -13.33 -2.25 15.42
CA ARG A 344 -13.88 -0.90 15.19
C ARG A 344 -13.38 0.12 16.19
N ARG A 345 -13.15 -0.28 17.44
CA ARG A 345 -12.51 0.61 18.44
C ARG A 345 -11.09 0.97 18.01
N ARG A 346 -10.32 0.02 17.49
CA ARG A 346 -8.97 0.26 16.96
C ARG A 346 -8.99 1.14 15.71
N ALA A 347 -9.99 0.93 14.84
CA ALA A 347 -10.20 1.66 13.58
C ALA A 347 -10.76 3.07 13.75
N ALA A 348 -11.29 3.41 14.93
CA ALA A 348 -11.79 4.74 15.24
C ALA A 348 -10.71 5.84 15.14
N SER A 349 -9.44 5.45 15.13
CA SER A 349 -8.32 6.32 14.81
C SER A 349 -7.43 5.66 13.75
N PRO A 350 -6.65 6.45 12.99
CA PRO A 350 -5.75 5.91 11.99
C PRO A 350 -4.75 4.90 12.59
N ILE A 351 -4.44 3.85 11.82
CA ILE A 351 -3.40 2.89 12.19
C ILE A 351 -2.03 3.44 11.80
N ASP A 352 -1.17 3.62 12.81
CA ASP A 352 0.24 3.97 12.65
C ASP A 352 1.10 2.70 12.68
N ALA A 353 0.98 1.87 11.63
CA ALA A 353 1.79 0.67 11.44
C ALA A 353 2.12 0.49 9.96
N GLY A 354 3.42 0.38 9.65
CA GLY A 354 3.91 0.16 8.28
C GLY A 354 3.94 -1.32 7.88
N LEU A 355 3.76 -2.23 8.84
CA LEU A 355 3.57 -3.66 8.60
C LEU A 355 2.27 -4.12 9.25
N ILE A 356 1.40 -4.77 8.49
CA ILE A 356 0.11 -5.24 8.97
C ILE A 356 -0.04 -6.72 8.61
N LEU A 357 -0.44 -7.53 9.60
CA LEU A 357 -0.78 -8.93 9.39
C LEU A 357 -2.17 -9.18 9.96
N ILE A 358 -3.04 -9.76 9.16
CA ILE A 358 -4.43 -10.01 9.54
C ILE A 358 -4.81 -11.45 9.20
N ASN A 359 -5.38 -12.16 10.17
CA ASN A 359 -6.06 -13.44 9.96
C ASN A 359 -7.56 -13.27 10.15
N THR A 360 -8.35 -13.48 9.11
CA THR A 360 -9.82 -13.49 9.19
C THR A 360 -10.41 -14.50 8.19
N LYS A 361 -11.74 -14.64 8.17
CA LYS A 361 -12.48 -15.45 7.19
C LYS A 361 -13.65 -14.63 6.66
N GLY A 362 -14.24 -15.02 5.53
CA GLY A 362 -15.38 -14.32 4.96
C GLY A 362 -15.32 -14.28 3.44
N MET A 363 -15.87 -13.22 2.88
CA MET A 363 -16.01 -12.97 1.45
C MET A 363 -15.28 -11.68 1.07
N ALA A 364 -15.22 -11.37 -0.22
CA ALA A 364 -14.62 -10.12 -0.69
C ALA A 364 -15.20 -8.86 -0.01
N ASN A 365 -16.48 -8.89 0.38
CA ASN A 365 -17.23 -7.76 0.91
C ASN A 365 -17.63 -7.90 2.41
N GLU A 366 -17.08 -8.88 3.14
CA GLU A 366 -17.29 -9.02 4.58
C GLU A 366 -16.20 -9.86 5.24
N PHE A 367 -15.87 -9.56 6.50
CA PHE A 367 -14.95 -10.38 7.27
C PHE A 367 -15.51 -10.70 8.65
N HIS A 368 -15.54 -12.00 8.96
CA HIS A 368 -16.05 -12.55 10.19
C HIS A 368 -14.95 -12.59 11.23
N LEU A 369 -15.32 -12.18 12.43
CA LEU A 369 -14.50 -12.06 13.62
C LEU A 369 -15.18 -12.84 14.76
N GLU A 370 -14.45 -13.11 15.83
CA GLU A 370 -14.97 -13.91 16.94
C GLU A 370 -15.10 -13.06 18.22
N PRO A 371 -16.32 -12.60 18.59
CA PRO A 371 -17.55 -12.56 17.78
C PRO A 371 -17.62 -11.33 16.85
N GLY A 372 -18.49 -11.44 15.84
CA GLY A 372 -18.98 -10.32 15.05
C GLY A 372 -18.57 -10.36 13.58
N ARG A 373 -18.95 -9.32 12.85
CA ARG A 373 -18.69 -9.21 11.41
C ARG A 373 -18.46 -7.76 11.03
N CYS A 374 -17.37 -7.52 10.31
CA CYS A 374 -17.06 -6.24 9.72
C CYS A 374 -17.29 -6.25 8.20
N LEU A 375 -17.37 -5.05 7.64
CA LEU A 375 -17.55 -4.77 6.21
C LEU A 375 -16.34 -3.97 5.70
N PRO A 376 -16.10 -3.88 4.39
CA PRO A 376 -15.04 -3.06 3.81
C PRO A 376 -15.02 -1.62 4.32
N GLY A 377 -16.19 -1.02 4.58
CA GLY A 377 -16.27 0.32 5.18
C GLY A 377 -15.58 0.44 6.56
N ASP A 378 -15.36 -0.67 7.27
CA ASP A 378 -14.63 -0.72 8.53
C ASP A 378 -13.12 -0.60 8.39
N VAL A 379 -12.59 -0.53 7.15
CA VAL A 379 -11.16 -0.34 6.81
C VAL A 379 -10.26 -0.79 7.91
N PRO A 380 -9.29 -0.08 8.49
CA PRO A 380 -9.23 1.32 8.96
C PRO A 380 -8.46 2.28 8.04
N PHE A 381 -8.46 3.58 8.38
CA PHE A 381 -7.54 4.54 7.77
C PHE A 381 -6.10 4.28 8.22
N LEU A 382 -5.15 4.55 7.34
CA LEU A 382 -3.74 4.42 7.64
C LEU A 382 -3.07 5.78 7.83
N GLN A 383 -2.32 5.90 8.93
CA GLN A 383 -1.47 7.07 9.20
C GLN A 383 -0.26 7.07 8.27
N VAL A 384 0.31 5.89 8.01
CA VAL A 384 1.52 5.68 7.21
C VAL A 384 1.27 4.59 6.15
N PRO A 385 2.03 4.54 5.04
CA PRO A 385 1.88 3.48 4.06
C PRO A 385 2.24 2.12 4.68
N ALA A 386 1.54 1.06 4.28
CA ALA A 386 1.71 -0.25 4.90
C ALA A 386 1.94 -1.38 3.89
N MET A 387 2.72 -2.37 4.33
CA MET A 387 2.76 -3.73 3.78
C MET A 387 1.70 -4.57 4.51
N LEU A 388 0.90 -5.36 3.79
CA LEU A 388 -0.20 -6.14 4.34
C LEU A 388 -0.14 -7.60 3.91
N HIS A 389 -0.05 -8.50 4.90
CA HIS A 389 -0.31 -9.94 4.74
C HIS A 389 -1.72 -10.26 5.27
N LEU A 390 -2.67 -10.57 4.38
CA LEU A 390 -4.05 -10.87 4.76
C LEU A 390 -4.41 -12.32 4.44
N VAL A 391 -4.52 -13.14 5.48
CA VAL A 391 -5.09 -14.49 5.41
C VAL A 391 -6.61 -14.36 5.44
N HIS A 392 -7.23 -14.36 4.25
CA HIS A 392 -8.68 -14.21 4.06
C HIS A 392 -9.09 -14.65 2.65
N SER A 393 -10.22 -15.35 2.51
CA SER A 393 -10.74 -15.85 1.23
C SER A 393 -11.33 -14.72 0.37
N TRP A 394 -11.11 -14.72 -0.94
CA TRP A 394 -11.59 -13.65 -1.87
C TRP A 394 -11.16 -12.21 -1.53
N SER A 395 -10.24 -11.99 -0.60
CA SER A 395 -9.80 -10.64 -0.22
C SER A 395 -9.19 -9.85 -1.39
N ALA A 396 -8.62 -10.53 -2.38
CA ALA A 396 -8.04 -9.97 -3.60
C ALA A 396 -8.96 -10.10 -4.83
N LEU A 397 -10.26 -10.42 -4.66
CA LEU A 397 -11.16 -10.67 -5.79
C LEU A 397 -11.38 -9.43 -6.67
N GLY A 398 -11.48 -8.25 -6.06
CA GLY A 398 -11.74 -6.96 -6.73
C GLY A 398 -10.79 -5.87 -6.27
N PRO A 399 -9.48 -5.95 -6.57
CA PRO A 399 -8.47 -5.08 -5.96
C PRO A 399 -8.56 -3.60 -6.41
N SER A 400 -9.36 -3.28 -7.43
CA SER A 400 -9.72 -1.90 -7.80
C SER A 400 -11.10 -1.45 -7.30
N ASP A 401 -11.83 -2.34 -6.62
CA ASP A 401 -13.17 -2.09 -6.12
C ASP A 401 -13.14 -1.83 -4.61
N ARG A 402 -13.45 -0.59 -4.22
CA ARG A 402 -13.48 -0.14 -2.82
C ARG A 402 -14.50 -0.89 -1.97
N ASP A 403 -15.50 -1.52 -2.58
CA ASP A 403 -16.50 -2.31 -1.86
C ASP A 403 -16.02 -3.75 -1.61
N THR A 404 -14.74 -4.02 -1.88
CA THR A 404 -14.04 -5.24 -1.45
C THR A 404 -12.93 -4.92 -0.45
N LEU A 405 -12.50 -5.92 0.33
CA LEU A 405 -11.44 -5.77 1.33
C LEU A 405 -10.12 -5.35 0.71
N GLY A 406 -9.65 -6.05 -0.33
CA GLY A 406 -8.39 -5.73 -0.99
C GLY A 406 -8.42 -4.36 -1.63
N GLY A 407 -9.49 -4.01 -2.35
CA GLY A 407 -9.61 -2.69 -2.95
C GLY A 407 -9.65 -1.58 -1.92
N ARG A 408 -10.30 -1.80 -0.76
CA ARG A 408 -10.31 -0.81 0.31
C ARG A 408 -8.96 -0.63 0.99
N TRP A 409 -8.24 -1.72 1.27
CA TRP A 409 -6.89 -1.65 1.83
C TRP A 409 -5.92 -0.91 0.90
N LEU A 410 -6.01 -1.20 -0.40
CA LEU A 410 -5.22 -0.52 -1.43
C LEU A 410 -5.61 0.98 -1.49
N GLU A 411 -6.89 1.33 -1.60
CA GLU A 411 -7.37 2.73 -1.51
C GLU A 411 -6.78 3.48 -0.31
N ARG A 412 -6.74 2.82 0.86
CA ARG A 412 -6.27 3.43 2.12
C ARG A 412 -4.77 3.45 2.32
N GLY A 413 -3.98 3.09 1.30
CA GLY A 413 -2.53 3.34 1.29
C GLY A 413 -1.64 2.12 1.46
N VAL A 414 -2.19 0.91 1.43
CA VAL A 414 -1.37 -0.30 1.31
C VAL A 414 -0.64 -0.28 -0.04
N TYR A 415 0.68 -0.44 0.00
CA TYR A 415 1.54 -0.43 -1.19
C TYR A 415 2.13 -1.80 -1.52
N CYS A 416 2.00 -2.75 -0.60
CA CYS A 416 2.44 -4.13 -0.77
C CYS A 416 1.41 -5.03 -0.08
N TYR A 417 0.79 -5.96 -0.82
CA TYR A 417 -0.40 -6.69 -0.35
C TYR A 417 -0.34 -8.15 -0.79
N LEU A 418 -0.60 -9.08 0.14
CA LEU A 418 -1.00 -10.45 -0.18
C LEU A 418 -2.46 -10.67 0.21
N GLY A 419 -3.24 -11.27 -0.70
CA GLY A 419 -4.57 -11.81 -0.40
C GLY A 419 -4.97 -12.90 -1.39
N SER A 420 -6.20 -13.40 -1.31
CA SER A 420 -6.69 -14.48 -2.17
C SER A 420 -7.70 -14.01 -3.19
N VAL A 421 -7.55 -14.40 -4.46
CA VAL A 421 -8.48 -14.01 -5.53
C VAL A 421 -9.73 -14.89 -5.61
N ASP A 422 -9.72 -16.01 -4.89
CA ASP A 422 -10.82 -16.98 -4.79
C ASP A 422 -10.74 -17.69 -3.41
N GLU A 423 -11.50 -18.76 -3.14
CA GLU A 423 -11.39 -19.56 -1.90
C GLU A 423 -10.14 -20.45 -1.90
N PRO A 424 -9.12 -20.18 -1.09
CA PRO A 424 -7.96 -21.06 -0.96
C PRO A 424 -8.17 -22.07 0.18
N PHE A 425 -7.46 -23.19 0.14
CA PHE A 425 -7.27 -23.96 1.37
C PHE A 425 -6.42 -23.15 2.34
N LEU A 426 -6.68 -23.28 3.65
CA LEU A 426 -5.92 -22.55 4.66
C LEU A 426 -4.40 -22.82 4.57
N HIS A 427 -4.00 -24.06 4.23
CA HIS A 427 -2.60 -24.43 4.07
C HIS A 427 -1.91 -23.87 2.82
N ALA A 428 -2.65 -23.21 1.92
CA ALA A 428 -2.06 -22.48 0.81
C ALA A 428 -1.30 -21.22 1.30
N PHE A 429 -1.73 -20.66 2.43
CA PHE A 429 -1.06 -19.52 3.06
C PHE A 429 0.14 -19.97 3.88
N VAL A 430 1.22 -19.18 3.82
CA VAL A 430 2.29 -19.25 4.80
C VAL A 430 1.77 -18.67 6.12
N PRO A 431 1.88 -19.38 7.27
CA PRO A 431 1.44 -18.85 8.55
C PRO A 431 2.07 -17.50 8.87
N SER A 432 1.28 -16.57 9.40
CA SER A 432 1.66 -15.17 9.62
C SER A 432 2.94 -15.00 10.46
N SER A 433 3.15 -15.85 11.47
CA SER A 433 4.39 -15.87 12.26
C SER A 433 5.63 -16.29 11.46
N ILE A 434 5.48 -17.22 10.51
CA ILE A 434 6.56 -17.63 9.58
C ILE A 434 6.84 -16.51 8.59
N VAL A 435 5.82 -15.83 8.06
CA VAL A 435 6.00 -14.67 7.19
C VAL A 435 6.83 -13.60 7.89
N VAL A 436 6.51 -13.28 9.15
CA VAL A 436 7.31 -12.34 9.95
C VAL A 436 8.76 -12.81 10.09
N GLY A 437 8.98 -14.08 10.44
CA GLY A 437 10.33 -14.64 10.56
C GLY A 437 11.14 -14.52 9.27
N ARG A 438 10.50 -14.75 8.11
CA ARG A 438 11.12 -14.60 6.78
C ARG A 438 11.45 -13.15 6.46
N LEU A 439 10.52 -12.22 6.69
CA LEU A 439 10.74 -10.78 6.46
C LEU A 439 11.89 -10.23 7.31
N VAL A 440 11.93 -10.60 8.59
CA VAL A 440 13.03 -10.26 9.52
C VAL A 440 14.37 -10.86 9.06
N SER A 441 14.32 -12.05 8.46
CA SER A 441 15.46 -12.73 7.84
C SER A 441 15.80 -12.22 6.44
N LYS A 442 15.35 -11.00 6.10
CA LYS A 442 15.64 -10.28 4.85
C LYS A 442 15.01 -10.84 3.59
N TYR A 443 14.05 -11.76 3.70
CA TYR A 443 13.30 -12.20 2.53
C TYR A 443 12.48 -11.01 2.02
N PRO A 444 12.55 -10.66 0.72
CA PRO A 444 11.61 -9.71 0.15
C PRO A 444 10.19 -10.24 0.24
N PHE A 445 9.20 -9.34 0.26
CA PHE A 445 7.82 -9.66 0.55
C PHE A 445 7.27 -10.75 -0.36
N GLY A 446 7.51 -10.65 -1.68
CA GLY A 446 7.03 -11.64 -2.65
C GLY A 446 7.55 -13.05 -2.39
N ALA A 447 8.76 -13.19 -1.87
CA ALA A 447 9.33 -14.47 -1.47
C ALA A 447 8.85 -14.92 -0.07
N ALA A 448 8.73 -13.98 0.87
CA ALA A 448 8.35 -14.26 2.24
C ALA A 448 6.96 -14.93 2.35
N VAL A 449 6.05 -14.54 1.45
CA VAL A 449 4.64 -14.94 1.46
C VAL A 449 4.31 -16.17 0.60
N ARG A 450 5.30 -16.78 -0.06
CA ARG A 450 5.10 -17.89 -0.99
C ARG A 450 5.62 -19.22 -0.46
N ILE A 451 5.05 -20.30 -0.97
CA ILE A 451 5.59 -21.66 -0.85
C ILE A 451 6.18 -22.00 -2.23
N ASP A 452 7.48 -22.20 -2.29
CA ASP A 452 8.19 -22.28 -3.58
C ASP A 452 7.98 -23.65 -4.27
N ASP A 453 8.07 -24.75 -3.53
CA ASP A 453 7.91 -26.12 -4.07
C ASP A 453 6.46 -26.62 -3.97
N ALA A 454 5.51 -25.77 -4.34
CA ALA A 454 4.08 -26.09 -4.36
C ALA A 454 3.44 -25.66 -5.69
N PRO A 455 2.32 -26.29 -6.11
CA PRO A 455 1.53 -25.80 -7.23
C PRO A 455 1.17 -24.32 -7.09
N ALA A 456 0.85 -23.66 -8.22
CA ALA A 456 0.32 -22.31 -8.19
C ALA A 456 -1.00 -22.27 -7.40
N TRP A 457 -1.18 -21.23 -6.59
CA TRP A 457 -2.35 -21.01 -5.74
C TRP A 457 -3.14 -19.78 -6.14
N LYS A 458 -4.27 -19.60 -5.45
CA LYS A 458 -5.19 -18.46 -5.55
C LYS A 458 -4.68 -17.19 -4.88
N LEU A 459 -3.41 -17.14 -4.47
CA LEU A 459 -2.86 -16.03 -3.69
C LEU A 459 -2.24 -14.98 -4.60
N ALA A 460 -2.72 -13.75 -4.58
CA ALA A 460 -2.19 -12.64 -5.37
C ALA A 460 -1.31 -11.72 -4.52
N CYS A 461 -0.17 -11.32 -5.10
CA CYS A 461 0.71 -10.30 -4.56
C CYS A 461 0.56 -9.00 -5.38
N PHE A 462 0.16 -7.90 -4.74
CA PHE A 462 0.17 -6.55 -5.32
C PHE A 462 1.28 -5.71 -4.69
N GLY A 463 1.84 -4.77 -5.45
CA GLY A 463 3.04 -4.03 -5.09
C GLY A 463 4.31 -4.59 -5.71
N ASP A 464 5.43 -4.01 -5.30
CA ASP A 464 6.78 -4.49 -5.64
C ASP A 464 7.12 -5.75 -4.83
N PRO A 465 7.34 -6.92 -5.46
CA PRO A 465 7.72 -8.14 -4.75
C PRO A 465 9.07 -8.03 -4.02
N LEU A 466 9.90 -7.04 -4.37
CA LEU A 466 11.18 -6.76 -3.73
C LEU A 466 11.09 -5.83 -2.52
N ALA A 467 9.89 -5.36 -2.14
CA ALA A 467 9.71 -4.62 -0.88
C ALA A 467 10.14 -5.47 0.32
N MET A 468 10.87 -4.91 1.29
CA MET A 468 11.49 -5.68 2.37
C MET A 468 11.54 -4.93 3.70
N LEU A 469 11.69 -5.68 4.81
CA LEU A 469 12.07 -5.15 6.12
C LEU A 469 13.60 -5.09 6.23
N GLY A 470 14.17 -4.15 5.48
CA GLY A 470 15.61 -3.94 5.35
C GLY A 470 16.19 -3.03 6.43
N SER A 471 17.50 -2.80 6.39
CA SER A 471 18.05 -1.58 6.99
C SER A 471 17.70 -0.40 6.08
N PRO A 472 17.27 0.75 6.63
CA PRO A 472 16.99 1.91 5.80
C PRO A 472 18.26 2.35 5.07
N ALA A 473 18.10 2.88 3.85
CA ALA A 473 19.21 3.50 3.14
C ALA A 473 19.80 4.66 3.98
N PRO A 474 21.12 4.87 3.97
CA PRO A 474 21.72 6.01 4.66
C PRO A 474 21.07 7.32 4.23
N ARG A 475 20.68 8.16 5.20
CA ARG A 475 20.04 9.45 4.95
C ARG A 475 21.10 10.53 4.78
N ARG A 476 20.88 11.45 3.84
CA ARG A 476 21.70 12.65 3.64
C ARG A 476 20.81 13.88 3.61
N ASP A 477 21.22 14.97 4.22
CA ASP A 477 20.43 16.21 4.22
C ASP A 477 20.72 17.11 3.01
N ASP A 478 21.47 16.60 2.03
CA ASP A 478 21.71 17.32 0.78
C ASP A 478 20.36 17.60 0.08
N PRO A 479 20.12 18.85 -0.34
CA PRO A 479 18.92 19.17 -1.09
C PRO A 479 18.92 18.41 -2.44
N PRO A 480 17.73 18.08 -2.98
CA PRO A 480 17.64 17.53 -4.33
C PRO A 480 18.34 18.46 -5.33
N PRO A 481 19.12 17.93 -6.30
CA PRO A 481 19.82 18.73 -7.31
C PRO A 481 18.86 19.23 -8.40
N LEU A 482 17.75 19.85 -7.98
CA LEU A 482 16.66 20.33 -8.81
C LEU A 482 16.62 21.85 -8.76
N GLN A 483 17.13 22.48 -9.81
CA GLN A 483 17.11 23.94 -9.93
C GLN A 483 15.66 24.45 -9.92
N GLY A 484 15.40 25.48 -9.11
CA GLY A 484 14.05 26.06 -8.99
C GLY A 484 13.10 25.31 -8.05
N ALA A 485 13.57 24.28 -7.33
CA ALA A 485 12.76 23.64 -6.28
C ALA A 485 12.40 24.65 -5.18
N ARG A 486 11.12 24.69 -4.81
CA ARG A 486 10.59 25.61 -3.78
C ARG A 486 10.20 24.85 -2.54
N SER A 487 10.56 25.36 -1.37
CA SER A 487 10.18 24.78 -0.08
C SER A 487 8.67 24.92 0.14
N LEU A 488 8.01 23.81 0.45
CA LEU A 488 6.58 23.82 0.81
C LEU A 488 6.33 24.53 2.15
N ALA A 489 7.33 24.58 3.04
CA ALA A 489 7.24 25.35 4.27
C ALA A 489 7.25 26.87 4.00
N ASP A 490 7.99 27.31 2.98
CA ASP A 490 8.00 28.71 2.55
C ASP A 490 6.68 29.08 1.87
N ASP A 491 6.13 28.18 1.03
CA ASP A 491 4.79 28.30 0.44
C ASP A 491 3.71 28.45 1.55
N LEU A 492 3.80 27.65 2.62
CA LEU A 492 2.90 27.76 3.78
C LEU A 492 3.02 29.13 4.46
N ALA A 493 4.25 29.58 4.72
CA ALA A 493 4.47 30.87 5.37
C ALA A 493 3.98 32.05 4.50
N ALA A 494 4.11 31.97 3.18
CA ALA A 494 3.56 32.95 2.25
C ALA A 494 2.02 32.96 2.30
N ALA A 495 1.38 31.78 2.17
CA ALA A 495 -0.07 31.66 2.21
C ALA A 495 -0.69 32.20 3.51
N LEU A 496 -0.06 31.94 4.66
CA LEU A 496 -0.50 32.48 5.95
C LEU A 496 -0.41 34.02 6.00
N ARG A 497 0.66 34.61 5.46
CA ARG A 497 0.82 36.08 5.40
C ARG A 497 -0.20 36.74 4.46
N GLU A 498 -0.51 36.08 3.36
CA GLU A 498 -1.46 36.56 2.34
C GLU A 498 -2.92 36.33 2.73
N GLY A 499 -3.18 35.54 3.78
CA GLY A 499 -4.53 35.19 4.19
C GLY A 499 -5.17 34.07 3.38
N ASP A 500 -4.42 33.38 2.51
CA ASP A 500 -4.91 32.23 1.74
C ASP A 500 -4.93 30.95 2.61
N MET A 501 -6.01 30.82 3.37
CA MET A 501 -6.19 29.71 4.31
C MET A 501 -6.37 28.35 3.63
N ALA A 502 -6.88 28.31 2.40
CA ALA A 502 -7.03 27.07 1.65
C ALA A 502 -5.65 26.50 1.27
N THR A 503 -4.78 27.35 0.72
CA THR A 503 -3.40 26.97 0.41
C THR A 503 -2.62 26.64 1.68
N ALA A 504 -2.79 27.38 2.77
CA ALA A 504 -2.14 27.10 4.04
C ALA A 504 -2.53 25.72 4.61
N ILE A 505 -3.83 25.40 4.68
CA ILE A 505 -4.30 24.09 5.14
C ILE A 505 -3.78 22.97 4.25
N ARG A 506 -3.84 23.14 2.92
CA ARG A 506 -3.30 22.15 1.99
C ARG A 506 -1.81 21.92 2.19
N ALA A 507 -1.03 22.99 2.39
CA ALA A 507 0.41 22.86 2.65
C ALA A 507 0.67 22.11 3.96
N LEU A 508 -0.10 22.38 5.03
CA LEU A 508 0.00 21.63 6.29
C LEU A 508 -0.31 20.14 6.10
N VAL A 509 -1.35 19.80 5.33
CA VAL A 509 -1.69 18.42 4.97
C VAL A 509 -0.53 17.72 4.26
N LEU A 510 0.00 18.34 3.20
CA LEU A 510 1.10 17.79 2.40
C LEU A 510 2.42 17.70 3.19
N LEU A 511 2.60 18.54 4.22
CA LEU A 511 3.71 18.44 5.18
C LEU A 511 3.49 17.36 6.25
N GLY A 512 2.35 16.66 6.25
CA GLY A 512 1.99 15.67 7.27
C GLY A 512 1.67 16.28 8.64
N ARG A 513 1.37 17.58 8.71
CA ARG A 513 1.09 18.34 9.94
C ARG A 513 -0.41 18.36 10.24
N ASP A 514 -1.01 17.18 10.37
CA ASP A 514 -2.48 17.01 10.53
C ASP A 514 -3.03 17.80 11.73
N ARG A 515 -2.29 17.82 12.86
CA ARG A 515 -2.70 18.56 14.07
C ARG A 515 -2.78 20.06 13.82
N ASP A 516 -1.75 20.63 13.19
CA ASP A 516 -1.71 22.06 12.89
C ASP A 516 -2.79 22.47 11.89
N ALA A 517 -3.08 21.61 10.90
CA ALA A 517 -4.22 21.82 9.99
C ALA A 517 -5.56 21.82 10.74
N ALA A 518 -5.74 20.90 11.70
CA ALA A 518 -6.93 20.84 12.53
C ALA A 518 -7.06 22.07 13.45
N ASP A 519 -5.98 22.50 14.09
CA ASP A 519 -5.96 23.68 14.95
C ASP A 519 -6.21 24.97 14.15
N LEU A 520 -5.68 25.09 12.92
CA LEU A 520 -5.99 26.19 12.02
C LEU A 520 -7.47 26.20 11.61
N ALA A 521 -8.02 25.06 11.20
CA ALA A 521 -9.44 24.94 10.86
C ALA A 521 -10.35 25.27 12.06
N LYS A 522 -9.96 24.88 13.27
CA LYS A 522 -10.66 25.21 14.53
C LYS A 522 -10.67 26.72 14.81
N GLY A 523 -9.52 27.37 14.63
CA GLY A 523 -9.38 28.82 14.78
C GLY A 523 -10.28 29.56 13.80
N LEU A 524 -10.20 29.22 12.50
CA LEU A 524 -11.04 29.82 11.47
C LEU A 524 -12.53 29.62 11.74
N LEU A 525 -12.95 28.42 12.09
CA LEU A 525 -14.35 28.14 12.42
C LEU A 525 -14.88 28.96 13.62
N THR A 526 -14.00 29.38 14.53
CA THR A 526 -14.39 30.09 15.77
C THR A 526 -14.29 31.60 15.61
N GLU A 527 -13.23 32.09 14.96
CA GLU A 527 -12.86 33.50 14.92
C GLU A 527 -13.18 34.18 13.59
N ASP A 528 -13.06 33.46 12.47
CA ASP A 528 -13.25 34.01 11.11
C ASP A 528 -13.81 32.94 10.15
N PRO A 529 -15.09 32.54 10.31
CA PRO A 529 -15.67 31.42 9.57
C PRO A 529 -15.68 31.64 8.05
N ASP A 530 -15.72 32.90 7.60
CA ASP A 530 -15.75 33.26 6.18
C ASP A 530 -14.44 32.90 5.46
N LYS A 531 -13.32 32.84 6.20
CA LYS A 531 -12.02 32.37 5.67
C LYS A 531 -11.90 30.85 5.62
N LEU A 532 -12.77 30.10 6.29
CA LEU A 532 -12.84 28.64 6.17
C LEU A 532 -13.61 28.27 4.88
N THR A 533 -12.99 28.54 3.73
CA THR A 533 -13.57 28.26 2.42
C THR A 533 -13.85 26.77 2.20
N LEU A 534 -14.64 26.43 1.19
CA LEU A 534 -14.92 25.04 0.84
C LEU A 534 -13.65 24.21 0.59
N GLY A 535 -12.70 24.74 -0.18
CA GLY A 535 -11.43 24.06 -0.43
C GLY A 535 -10.62 23.81 0.84
N ALA A 536 -10.62 24.78 1.77
CA ALA A 536 -10.01 24.64 3.08
C ALA A 536 -10.68 23.56 3.93
N MET A 537 -12.02 23.52 3.95
CA MET A 537 -12.77 22.48 4.67
C MET A 537 -12.47 21.08 4.10
N GLU A 538 -12.49 20.93 2.78
CA GLU A 538 -12.22 19.67 2.10
C GLU A 538 -10.85 19.10 2.43
N ASP A 539 -9.81 19.94 2.40
CA ASP A 539 -8.44 19.53 2.73
C ASP A 539 -8.28 19.28 4.25
N ALA A 540 -9.10 19.89 5.11
CA ALA A 540 -9.00 19.76 6.57
C ALA A 540 -9.67 18.51 7.17
N VAL A 541 -10.78 18.00 6.61
CA VAL A 541 -11.62 16.97 7.29
C VAL A 541 -10.81 15.75 7.73
N LEU A 542 -9.98 15.19 6.84
CA LEU A 542 -9.20 14.01 7.19
C LEU A 542 -8.11 14.33 8.24
N SER A 543 -7.49 15.51 8.18
CA SER A 543 -6.53 15.95 9.20
C SER A 543 -7.18 16.11 10.57
N VAL A 544 -8.40 16.65 10.62
CA VAL A 544 -9.20 16.77 11.85
C VAL A 544 -9.54 15.39 12.42
N TYR A 545 -9.89 14.43 11.56
CA TYR A 545 -10.10 13.04 11.96
C TYR A 545 -8.82 12.42 12.56
N ARG A 546 -7.67 12.57 11.89
CA ARG A 546 -6.38 12.05 12.41
C ARG A 546 -5.94 12.72 13.71
N ALA A 547 -6.28 14.00 13.89
CA ALA A 547 -6.03 14.74 15.12
C ALA A 547 -6.94 14.31 16.29
N GLY A 548 -7.93 13.44 16.06
CA GLY A 548 -8.86 12.95 17.08
C GLY A 548 -9.92 13.97 17.52
N GLU A 549 -10.09 15.07 16.78
CA GLU A 549 -10.98 16.18 17.14
C GLU A 549 -12.41 15.93 16.62
N ILE A 550 -13.08 14.89 17.13
CA ILE A 550 -14.41 14.43 16.65
C ILE A 550 -15.44 15.56 16.62
N GLY A 551 -15.50 16.39 17.67
CA GLY A 551 -16.43 17.50 17.76
C GLY A 551 -16.17 18.57 16.68
N LEU A 552 -14.90 18.84 16.36
CA LEU A 552 -14.54 19.73 15.25
C LEU A 552 -14.91 19.09 13.91
N MET A 553 -14.63 17.79 13.75
CA MET A 553 -14.93 17.04 12.53
C MET A 553 -16.41 17.13 12.17
N VAL A 554 -17.30 16.89 13.14
CA VAL A 554 -18.76 17.00 12.94
C VAL A 554 -19.14 18.40 12.48
N ARG A 555 -18.56 19.45 13.06
CA ARG A 555 -18.88 20.83 12.68
C ARG A 555 -18.40 21.20 11.28
N VAL A 556 -17.17 20.82 10.92
CA VAL A 556 -16.61 21.08 9.58
C VAL A 556 -17.37 20.27 8.53
N PHE A 557 -17.59 18.98 8.77
CA PHE A 557 -18.30 18.11 7.85
C PHE A 557 -19.75 18.57 7.63
N ASP A 558 -20.41 19.07 8.67
CA ASP A 558 -21.79 19.56 8.58
C ASP A 558 -21.94 20.76 7.62
N GLN A 559 -20.89 21.57 7.47
CA GLN A 559 -20.84 22.72 6.55
C GLN A 559 -20.52 22.33 5.09
N LEU A 560 -20.11 21.09 4.83
CA LEU A 560 -19.81 20.65 3.47
C LEU A 560 -21.09 20.54 2.62
N PRO A 561 -21.07 21.03 1.37
CA PRO A 561 -22.15 20.81 0.41
C PRO A 561 -22.42 19.32 0.19
N PRO A 562 -23.66 18.90 -0.13
CA PRO A 562 -24.00 17.48 -0.31
C PRO A 562 -23.13 16.73 -1.32
N GLY A 563 -22.71 17.38 -2.41
CA GLY A 563 -21.84 16.78 -3.42
C GLY A 563 -20.43 16.46 -2.91
N VAL A 564 -19.94 17.24 -1.94
CA VAL A 564 -18.62 17.04 -1.32
C VAL A 564 -18.73 16.08 -0.13
N ALA A 565 -19.77 16.26 0.70
CA ALA A 565 -20.07 15.39 1.83
C ALA A 565 -20.40 13.94 1.43
N SER A 566 -20.77 13.70 0.16
CA SER A 566 -20.98 12.35 -0.39
C SER A 566 -19.68 11.65 -0.79
N ARG A 567 -18.54 12.36 -0.79
CA ARG A 567 -17.23 11.75 -1.04
C ARG A 567 -17.02 10.56 -0.08
N PRO A 568 -16.67 9.37 -0.60
CA PRO A 568 -16.74 8.17 0.22
C PRO A 568 -15.71 8.11 1.35
N ASP A 569 -14.51 8.63 1.12
CA ASP A 569 -13.43 8.77 2.12
C ASP A 569 -13.86 9.65 3.30
N LEU A 570 -14.51 10.78 3.04
CA LEU A 570 -14.96 11.68 4.09
C LEU A 570 -16.07 11.05 4.94
N ARG A 571 -17.02 10.34 4.30
CA ARG A 571 -18.08 9.60 5.01
C ARG A 571 -17.50 8.51 5.89
N ASP A 572 -16.57 7.72 5.35
CA ASP A 572 -15.88 6.69 6.12
C ASP A 572 -15.22 7.29 7.36
N ALA A 573 -14.49 8.40 7.21
CA ALA A 573 -13.83 9.04 8.34
C ALA A 573 -14.84 9.47 9.42
N LEU A 574 -16.00 10.02 9.03
CA LEU A 574 -17.07 10.42 9.95
C LEU A 574 -17.60 9.21 10.74
N TRP A 575 -17.86 8.10 10.05
CA TRP A 575 -18.34 6.86 10.68
C TRP A 575 -17.28 6.26 11.62
N HIS A 576 -16.02 6.21 11.18
CA HIS A 576 -14.90 5.74 12.01
C HIS A 576 -14.76 6.56 13.29
N ALA A 577 -14.76 7.88 13.17
CA ALA A 577 -14.58 8.80 14.29
C ALA A 577 -15.67 8.68 15.37
N THR A 578 -16.90 8.37 14.95
CA THR A 578 -18.09 8.50 15.80
C THR A 578 -18.56 7.16 16.38
N PHE A 579 -18.10 6.03 15.83
CA PHE A 579 -18.54 4.71 16.23
C PHE A 579 -18.38 4.40 17.74
N PRO A 580 -17.23 4.69 18.41
CA PRO A 580 -17.04 4.34 19.82
C PRO A 580 -18.05 4.95 20.80
N GLY A 581 -18.74 6.03 20.40
CA GLY A 581 -19.73 6.72 21.23
C GLY A 581 -21.17 6.66 20.68
N LEU A 582 -21.39 6.03 19.53
CA LEU A 582 -22.64 6.15 18.78
C LEU A 582 -23.85 5.64 19.56
N GLU A 583 -23.76 4.45 20.15
CA GLU A 583 -24.86 3.79 20.88
C GLU A 583 -25.46 4.67 21.98
N LYS A 584 -24.60 5.45 22.64
CA LYS A 584 -24.98 6.33 23.76
C LYS A 584 -25.17 7.79 23.35
N SER A 585 -24.99 8.10 22.07
CA SER A 585 -25.08 9.48 21.59
C SER A 585 -26.49 10.02 21.79
N ARG A 586 -26.56 11.28 22.21
CA ARG A 586 -27.79 12.11 22.26
C ARG A 586 -27.62 13.40 21.45
N ASP A 587 -26.54 13.51 20.69
CA ASP A 587 -26.27 14.67 19.85
C ASP A 587 -27.12 14.58 18.57
N VAL A 588 -28.21 15.36 18.56
CA VAL A 588 -29.15 15.45 17.43
C VAL A 588 -28.46 15.88 16.14
N ARG A 589 -27.45 16.77 16.22
CA ARG A 589 -26.72 17.24 15.05
C ARG A 589 -25.92 16.09 14.44
N LEU A 590 -25.14 15.40 15.26
CA LEU A 590 -24.39 14.21 14.83
C LEU A 590 -25.31 13.14 14.24
N LEU A 591 -26.43 12.83 14.89
CA LEU A 591 -27.33 11.77 14.42
C LEU A 591 -28.01 12.11 13.09
N ARG A 592 -28.38 13.37 12.87
CA ARG A 592 -28.86 13.84 11.56
C ARG A 592 -27.75 13.80 10.50
N LEU A 593 -26.52 14.12 10.89
CA LEU A 593 -25.35 14.04 10.03
C LEU A 593 -25.08 12.59 9.58
N LEU A 594 -25.09 11.64 10.51
CA LEU A 594 -24.91 10.22 10.18
C LEU A 594 -26.03 9.69 9.29
N ARG A 595 -27.30 10.09 9.55
CA ARG A 595 -28.43 9.74 8.67
C ARG A 595 -28.22 10.21 7.23
N ARG A 596 -27.76 11.44 7.01
CA ARG A 596 -27.48 11.94 5.63
C ARG A 596 -26.22 11.33 5.01
N SER A 597 -25.37 10.74 5.82
CA SER A 597 -24.07 10.18 5.43
C SER A 597 -24.02 8.65 5.50
N ILE A 598 -25.17 7.97 5.48
CA ILE A 598 -25.24 6.50 5.33
C ILE A 598 -24.43 6.07 4.12
N ARG A 599 -23.57 5.07 4.30
CA ARG A 599 -22.68 4.56 3.25
C ARG A 599 -23.44 3.56 2.38
N PRO A 600 -23.50 3.72 1.05
CA PRO A 600 -24.23 2.84 0.14
C PRO A 600 -23.86 1.37 0.31
N GLU A 601 -22.57 1.07 0.46
CA GLU A 601 -22.03 -0.28 0.61
C GLU A 601 -22.31 -0.91 1.98
N SER A 602 -22.66 -0.10 2.99
CA SER A 602 -22.96 -0.53 4.35
C SER A 602 -24.36 -0.09 4.79
N ARG A 603 -25.25 0.21 3.82
CA ARG A 603 -26.52 0.91 4.04
C ARG A 603 -27.37 0.29 5.13
N LEU A 604 -27.57 -1.02 5.05
CA LEU A 604 -28.34 -1.79 6.02
C LEU A 604 -27.78 -1.61 7.43
N ARG A 605 -26.46 -1.78 7.57
CA ARG A 605 -25.80 -1.77 8.87
C ARG A 605 -25.78 -0.38 9.49
N ASP A 606 -25.39 0.62 8.72
CA ASP A 606 -25.35 2.02 9.12
C ASP A 606 -26.73 2.48 9.61
N ALA A 607 -27.80 2.15 8.88
CA ALA A 607 -29.18 2.48 9.25
C ALA A 607 -29.62 1.81 10.56
N ILE A 608 -29.28 0.53 10.75
CA ILE A 608 -29.63 -0.22 11.96
C ILE A 608 -28.87 0.30 13.18
N GLU A 609 -27.59 0.64 13.03
CA GLU A 609 -26.72 1.10 14.13
C GLU A 609 -27.13 2.47 14.66
N ILE A 610 -27.61 3.37 13.79
CA ILE A 610 -28.08 4.69 14.24
C ILE A 610 -29.50 4.67 14.76
N ALA A 611 -30.30 3.63 14.49
CA ALA A 611 -31.74 3.64 14.77
C ALA A 611 -32.09 3.83 16.26
N ASP A 612 -31.45 3.08 17.14
CA ASP A 612 -31.69 3.15 18.59
C ASP A 612 -31.25 4.52 19.18
N PRO A 613 -30.04 5.05 18.93
CA PRO A 613 -29.67 6.38 19.41
C PRO A 613 -30.50 7.50 18.75
N TYR A 614 -30.90 7.35 17.49
CA TYR A 614 -31.80 8.29 16.80
C TYR A 614 -33.20 8.31 17.43
N ALA A 615 -33.72 7.15 17.80
CA ALA A 615 -35.00 7.05 18.52
C ALA A 615 -34.94 7.72 19.91
N ALA A 616 -33.83 7.51 20.62
CA ALA A 616 -33.63 8.06 21.97
C ALA A 616 -33.39 9.58 21.98
N ALA A 617 -32.75 10.13 20.94
CA ALA A 617 -32.41 11.56 20.88
C ALA A 617 -33.47 12.42 20.16
N ILE A 618 -34.21 11.84 19.20
CA ILE A 618 -35.15 12.58 18.35
C ILE A 618 -36.58 12.08 18.59
N SER A 619 -36.91 10.89 18.08
CA SER A 619 -38.16 10.19 18.39
C SER A 619 -38.19 8.79 17.78
N THR A 620 -38.95 7.88 18.40
CA THR A 620 -39.23 6.54 17.85
C THR A 620 -39.80 6.60 16.44
N ASP A 621 -40.74 7.52 16.18
CA ASP A 621 -41.42 7.62 14.89
C ASP A 621 -40.44 8.08 13.79
N ALA A 622 -39.54 9.01 14.09
CA ALA A 622 -38.53 9.47 13.12
C ALA A 622 -37.47 8.39 12.83
N ALA A 623 -37.11 7.56 13.81
CA ALA A 623 -36.23 6.41 13.59
C ALA A 623 -36.90 5.33 12.73
N VAL A 624 -38.19 5.07 12.93
CA VAL A 624 -38.96 4.12 12.11
C VAL A 624 -39.12 4.64 10.68
N GLU A 625 -39.40 5.94 10.49
CA GLU A 625 -39.48 6.56 9.16
C GLU A 625 -38.14 6.45 8.41
N MET A 626 -37.03 6.73 9.09
CA MET A 626 -35.69 6.56 8.54
C MET A 626 -35.45 5.11 8.10
N LEU A 627 -35.71 4.13 8.97
CA LEU A 627 -35.55 2.71 8.63
C LEU A 627 -36.45 2.30 7.45
N ALA A 628 -37.69 2.80 7.38
CA ALA A 628 -38.60 2.50 6.28
C ALA A 628 -38.11 3.08 4.94
N ALA A 629 -37.53 4.29 4.95
CA ALA A 629 -36.92 4.89 3.77
C ALA A 629 -35.72 4.06 3.28
N GLU A 630 -34.85 3.61 4.19
CA GLU A 630 -33.71 2.76 3.85
C GLU A 630 -34.16 1.37 3.36
N ARG A 631 -35.20 0.80 3.97
CA ARG A 631 -35.81 -0.46 3.54
C ARG A 631 -36.27 -0.42 2.08
N ALA A 632 -36.83 0.71 1.63
CA ALA A 632 -37.30 0.87 0.25
C ALA A 632 -36.18 0.87 -0.80
N LEU A 633 -34.94 1.11 -0.36
CA LEU A 633 -33.75 1.08 -1.22
C LEU A 633 -33.07 -0.30 -1.25
N LEU A 634 -33.49 -1.24 -0.40
CA LEU A 634 -32.93 -2.59 -0.35
C LEU A 634 -33.60 -3.51 -1.37
N GLY A 635 -32.79 -4.10 -2.25
CA GLY A 635 -33.26 -5.00 -3.30
C GLY A 635 -33.53 -6.43 -2.84
N ASP A 636 -32.86 -6.90 -1.77
CA ASP A 636 -32.94 -8.30 -1.35
C ASP A 636 -33.88 -8.51 -0.13
N PRO A 637 -34.68 -9.60 -0.11
CA PRO A 637 -35.62 -9.86 0.99
C PRO A 637 -34.98 -10.11 2.37
N SER A 638 -33.73 -10.59 2.41
CA SER A 638 -33.05 -10.90 3.68
C SER A 638 -32.72 -9.61 4.43
N SER A 639 -32.10 -8.65 3.74
CA SER A 639 -31.81 -7.32 4.27
C SER A 639 -33.08 -6.58 4.69
N GLN A 640 -34.17 -6.69 3.90
CA GLN A 640 -35.46 -6.10 4.28
C GLN A 640 -36.00 -6.68 5.60
N LYS A 641 -35.87 -8.00 5.82
CA LYS A 641 -36.27 -8.67 7.06
C LYS A 641 -35.45 -8.19 8.26
N GLU A 642 -34.16 -7.93 8.08
CA GLU A 642 -33.30 -7.36 9.12
C GLU A 642 -33.73 -5.95 9.53
N VAL A 643 -34.07 -5.10 8.55
CA VAL A 643 -34.65 -3.76 8.83
C VAL A 643 -36.00 -3.88 9.54
N ASP A 644 -36.86 -4.80 9.10
CA ASP A 644 -38.16 -5.04 9.75
C ASP A 644 -37.99 -5.45 11.23
N ALA A 645 -36.99 -6.29 11.52
CA ALA A 645 -36.64 -6.66 12.89
C ALA A 645 -36.12 -5.46 13.71
N ALA A 646 -35.29 -4.60 13.12
CA ALA A 646 -34.80 -3.37 13.76
C ALA A 646 -35.95 -2.38 14.05
N MET A 647 -36.88 -2.18 13.10
CA MET A 647 -38.07 -1.35 13.32
C MET A 647 -38.93 -1.90 14.46
N ALA A 648 -39.11 -3.21 14.55
CA ALA A 648 -39.84 -3.85 15.65
C ALA A 648 -39.12 -3.65 16.99
N ARG A 649 -37.79 -3.73 17.02
CA ARG A 649 -36.96 -3.46 18.22
C ARG A 649 -37.16 -2.03 18.72
N VAL A 650 -37.01 -1.03 17.83
CA VAL A 650 -37.18 0.40 18.16
C VAL A 650 -38.59 0.68 18.69
N LYS A 651 -39.64 0.10 18.07
CA LYS A 651 -41.02 0.25 18.54
C LYS A 651 -41.27 -0.36 19.92
N ARG A 652 -40.57 -1.45 20.28
CA ARG A 652 -40.71 -2.08 21.61
C ARG A 652 -40.13 -1.22 22.73
N GLN A 653 -39.05 -0.48 22.48
CA GLN A 653 -38.44 0.42 23.48
C GLN A 653 -39.36 1.59 23.90
N ARG A 654 -40.43 1.87 23.14
CA ARG A 654 -41.46 2.86 23.47
C ARG A 654 -42.46 2.38 24.53
N ARG A 655 -42.62 1.07 24.69
CA ARG A 655 -43.51 0.44 25.67
C ARG A 655 -42.75 0.17 26.94
#